data_AF-B3RJ26-F1
#
_entry.id   AF-B3RJ26-F1
#
_cell.length_a   1.000
_cell.length_b   1.000
_cell.length_c   1.000
_cell.angle_alpha   90.00
_cell.angle_beta   90.00
_cell.angle_gamma   90.00
#
_symmetry.space_group_name_H-M   'P 1'
#
loop_
_entity.id
_entity.type
_entity.pdbx_description
1 polymer ?
#
loop_
_entity_poly.entity_id
_entity_poly.type
_entity_poly.pdbx_seq_one_letter_code
_entity_poly.pdbx_strand_id
1 'polypeptide(L)'
;FTGTGIAVAVFDTGLAKDHPHFRKVKDRSNWTNEKTLDDNIGHGTFVAGVIASSKDCLGFAPDADLHIYKVFTSKQVSYTSWFLDAFNHAIQKRIKILNLSIGGPDFMDRPFVDKVWELTANGVIMVSAIGNDGPLYGTLNNPADQMDVIGVGGIDFQNNIAKFSSRGMTTWELPSGYGRVKPDIVAYGSNVQGSSLNGRCRVLSGTSVASPVVAGAITLLASSVAHFDIVNPASIKQALLHSAIKLPNVNIFEQGHGKMDLVRAYEFLRSYTPHASASPDRIDFTDCPYMWPYCSQELYYSGIPVIVNLTVLNGMSVSGEIVDEPIWHPYLLNHGNFLKVSFSYTQSVWPWAGYVAIAFSVSEKAARWNGTVAGHINITVKSMDAAMKEITSVIKIPVKVKIIPTPDRRRRILWDQYHNLRYPPGYFPRDNLKMKNDPLDWNGDHIHTNFKDMYMYLRRNNYYVEVLGSPFTCFNASNYGTLLIVDSEEEFFPQEVEKLRRDVEKLGLSVIIFADWYNTDVMKKIKFFDENTKQWWTPNTGGANVPALNFLLSKWNIALSDRVYDGSLFVRNKKISFNSGSSISKFPRDGLILSASLLNQGSVITTGKKAYESNIPILGIYNIPKGGGRIALYGDSNCIDGSHMQQGV
;
A
#
# COMPACT_ATOMS: atom_id res chain seq x y z
N PHE A 1 -20.94 29.27 -6.83
CA PHE A 1 -19.46 29.35 -6.93
C PHE A 1 -19.02 28.70 -8.22
N THR A 2 -17.90 29.12 -8.81
CA THR A 2 -17.43 28.63 -10.12
C THR A 2 -15.91 28.44 -10.20
N GLY A 3 -15.19 28.53 -9.07
CA GLY A 3 -13.73 28.47 -9.06
C GLY A 3 -13.02 29.81 -9.26
N THR A 4 -13.76 30.92 -9.38
CA THR A 4 -13.18 32.25 -9.63
C THR A 4 -12.09 32.61 -8.62
N GLY A 5 -10.93 33.03 -9.12
CA GLY A 5 -9.79 33.47 -8.32
C GLY A 5 -8.92 32.32 -7.77
N ILE A 6 -9.24 31.08 -8.10
CA ILE A 6 -8.47 29.91 -7.67
C ILE A 6 -7.58 29.41 -8.81
N ALA A 7 -6.27 29.42 -8.57
CA ALA A 7 -5.28 28.86 -9.49
C ALA A 7 -5.21 27.33 -9.33
N VAL A 8 -5.49 26.60 -10.41
CA VAL A 8 -5.44 25.13 -10.47
C VAL A 8 -4.47 24.69 -11.56
N ALA A 9 -3.51 23.83 -11.20
CA ALA A 9 -2.54 23.26 -12.12
C ALA A 9 -2.89 21.81 -12.49
N VAL A 10 -2.69 21.47 -13.75
CA VAL A 10 -2.81 20.11 -14.29
C VAL A 10 -1.45 19.69 -14.83
N PHE A 11 -0.86 18.67 -14.20
CA PHE A 11 0.40 18.06 -14.60
C PHE A 11 0.08 16.81 -15.41
N ASP A 12 0.19 16.90 -16.75
CA ASP A 12 -0.29 15.84 -17.63
C ASP A 12 0.36 15.93 -19.04
N THR A 13 -0.32 15.43 -20.08
CA THR A 13 0.12 15.41 -21.48
C THR A 13 -0.01 16.76 -22.19
N GLY A 14 -0.59 17.76 -21.53
CA GLY A 14 -0.82 19.12 -22.03
C GLY A 14 -2.31 19.48 -22.13
N LEU A 15 -2.62 20.52 -22.91
CA LEU A 15 -3.99 20.90 -23.28
C LEU A 15 -4.02 21.26 -24.76
N ALA A 16 -5.06 20.83 -25.48
CA ALA A 16 -5.27 21.23 -26.87
C ALA A 16 -5.37 22.76 -27.01
N LYS A 17 -4.66 23.33 -28.00
CA LYS A 17 -4.69 24.76 -28.30
C LYS A 17 -6.10 25.20 -28.72
N ASP A 18 -6.48 26.42 -28.31
CA ASP A 18 -7.73 27.09 -28.70
C ASP A 18 -9.00 26.25 -28.46
N HIS A 19 -8.95 25.36 -27.46
CA HIS A 19 -10.02 24.42 -27.18
C HIS A 19 -11.27 25.15 -26.63
N PRO A 20 -12.46 25.00 -27.25
CA PRO A 20 -13.62 25.87 -27.02
C PRO A 20 -14.27 25.74 -25.63
N HIS A 21 -13.92 24.70 -24.89
CA HIS A 21 -14.46 24.46 -23.55
C HIS A 21 -13.80 25.34 -22.47
N PHE A 22 -12.62 25.90 -22.71
CA PHE A 22 -11.84 26.59 -21.67
C PHE A 22 -11.82 28.10 -21.90
N ARG A 23 -12.09 28.88 -20.84
CA ARG A 23 -12.11 30.36 -20.91
C ARG A 23 -10.88 31.01 -20.30
N LYS A 24 -10.31 30.43 -19.24
CA LYS A 24 -9.28 31.05 -18.39
C LYS A 24 -8.01 30.21 -18.27
N VAL A 25 -7.39 29.92 -19.41
CA VAL A 25 -6.05 29.31 -19.42
C VAL A 25 -5.03 30.42 -19.18
N LYS A 26 -4.42 30.45 -18.00
CA LYS A 26 -3.43 31.48 -17.59
C LYS A 26 -2.01 31.13 -18.01
N ASP A 27 -1.69 29.84 -18.04
CA ASP A 27 -0.37 29.36 -18.41
C ASP A 27 -0.45 28.01 -19.12
N ARG A 28 0.43 27.83 -20.11
CA ARG A 28 0.71 26.56 -20.77
C ARG A 28 2.21 26.45 -20.93
N SER A 29 2.82 25.52 -20.20
CA SER A 29 4.25 25.27 -20.28
C SER A 29 4.54 23.80 -20.58
N ASN A 30 5.71 23.54 -21.14
CA ASN A 30 6.19 22.20 -21.45
C ASN A 30 7.56 21.99 -20.83
N TRP A 31 7.66 20.96 -20.00
CA TRP A 31 8.87 20.56 -19.28
C TRP A 31 9.55 19.36 -19.92
N THR A 32 8.94 18.80 -20.98
CA THR A 32 9.51 17.70 -21.75
C THR A 32 10.52 18.20 -22.78
N ASN A 33 11.20 17.27 -23.44
CA ASN A 33 12.06 17.56 -24.58
C ASN A 33 11.32 17.78 -25.92
N GLU A 34 9.99 17.67 -25.96
CA GLU A 34 9.22 17.92 -27.18
C GLU A 34 9.11 19.42 -27.48
N LYS A 35 9.01 19.78 -28.76
CA LYS A 35 8.86 21.19 -29.19
C LYS A 35 7.39 21.58 -29.37
N THR A 36 6.52 21.17 -28.44
CA THR A 36 5.09 21.50 -28.48
C THR A 36 4.50 21.62 -27.08
N LEU A 37 3.55 22.55 -26.92
CA LEU A 37 2.72 22.70 -25.73
C LEU A 37 1.41 21.92 -25.84
N ASP A 38 1.10 21.41 -27.04
CA ASP A 38 -0.19 20.80 -27.35
C ASP A 38 -0.29 19.39 -26.78
N ASP A 39 -1.52 19.04 -26.44
CA ASP A 39 -1.88 17.69 -26.06
C ASP A 39 -2.13 16.84 -27.31
N ASN A 40 -1.24 15.91 -27.59
CA ASN A 40 -1.37 14.98 -28.70
C ASN A 40 -2.01 13.63 -28.28
N ILE A 41 -2.26 13.44 -26.98
CA ILE A 41 -2.82 12.19 -26.42
C ILE A 41 -4.29 12.39 -26.04
N GLY A 42 -4.64 13.58 -25.56
CA GLY A 42 -5.98 13.95 -25.11
C GLY A 42 -6.22 13.74 -23.62
N HIS A 43 -5.31 13.04 -22.91
CA HIS A 43 -5.48 12.75 -21.49
C HIS A 43 -5.52 14.05 -20.65
N GLY A 44 -4.52 14.92 -20.80
CA GLY A 44 -4.48 16.21 -20.11
C GLY A 44 -5.65 17.13 -20.46
N THR A 45 -6.10 17.14 -21.72
CA THR A 45 -7.30 17.90 -22.15
C THR A 45 -8.56 17.40 -21.46
N PHE A 46 -8.69 16.07 -21.31
CA PHE A 46 -9.81 15.47 -20.59
C PHE A 46 -9.76 15.80 -19.09
N VAL A 47 -8.60 15.64 -18.45
CA VAL A 47 -8.36 15.94 -17.02
C VAL A 47 -8.67 17.41 -16.73
N ALA A 48 -8.14 18.33 -17.53
CA ALA A 48 -8.46 19.75 -17.43
C ALA A 48 -9.95 20.02 -17.64
N GLY A 49 -10.59 19.29 -18.55
CA GLY A 49 -12.03 19.40 -18.84
C GLY A 49 -12.90 19.07 -17.63
N VAL A 50 -12.62 17.96 -16.94
CA VAL A 50 -13.32 17.57 -15.70
C VAL A 50 -13.22 18.67 -14.64
N ILE A 51 -12.08 19.38 -14.57
CA ILE A 51 -11.89 20.47 -13.61
C ILE A 51 -12.62 21.75 -14.05
N ALA A 52 -12.40 22.23 -15.27
CA ALA A 52 -12.71 23.62 -15.65
C ALA A 52 -13.39 23.79 -17.02
N SER A 53 -14.00 22.75 -17.60
CA SER A 53 -14.81 22.92 -18.82
C SER A 53 -16.02 23.84 -18.56
N SER A 54 -16.22 24.83 -19.42
CA SER A 54 -17.24 25.88 -19.32
C SER A 54 -18.31 25.82 -20.43
N LYS A 55 -18.18 24.87 -21.35
CA LYS A 55 -19.09 24.66 -22.49
C LYS A 55 -19.04 23.20 -22.86
N ASP A 56 -20.19 22.52 -22.84
CA ASP A 56 -20.31 21.06 -23.01
C ASP A 56 -19.43 20.27 -22.01
N CYS A 57 -19.82 19.05 -21.61
CA CYS A 57 -19.03 18.28 -20.64
C CYS A 57 -18.58 19.10 -19.42
N LEU A 58 -19.52 19.74 -18.71
CA LEU A 58 -19.22 20.77 -17.73
C LEU A 58 -18.28 20.26 -16.63
N GLY A 59 -17.23 21.04 -16.36
CA GLY A 59 -16.34 20.83 -15.24
C GLY A 59 -16.92 21.43 -13.96
N PHE A 60 -16.28 21.13 -12.83
CA PHE A 60 -16.70 21.61 -11.52
C PHE A 60 -16.48 23.12 -11.31
N ALA A 61 -15.39 23.65 -11.87
CA ALA A 61 -14.87 24.99 -11.60
C ALA A 61 -14.53 25.74 -12.91
N PRO A 62 -15.54 26.10 -13.74
CA PRO A 62 -15.34 26.65 -15.09
C PRO A 62 -14.65 28.02 -15.14
N ASP A 63 -14.64 28.78 -14.04
CA ASP A 63 -14.02 30.11 -13.95
C ASP A 63 -12.70 30.11 -13.16
N ALA A 64 -12.14 28.93 -12.88
CA ALA A 64 -10.81 28.78 -12.28
C ALA A 64 -9.70 29.26 -13.22
N ASP A 65 -8.60 29.72 -12.62
CA ASP A 65 -7.40 30.13 -13.34
C ASP A 65 -6.57 28.87 -13.63
N LEU A 66 -6.66 28.37 -14.86
CA LEU A 66 -6.11 27.07 -15.26
C LEU A 66 -4.65 27.20 -15.72
N HIS A 67 -3.77 26.42 -15.11
CA HIS A 67 -2.35 26.30 -15.45
C HIS A 67 -2.08 24.88 -15.96
N ILE A 68 -1.55 24.76 -17.17
CA ILE A 68 -1.32 23.47 -17.82
C ILE A 68 0.17 23.22 -17.96
N TYR A 69 0.68 22.22 -17.23
CA TYR A 69 2.08 21.84 -17.30
C TYR A 69 2.20 20.48 -17.96
N LYS A 70 2.71 20.50 -19.19
CA LYS A 70 3.01 19.28 -19.94
C LYS A 70 4.29 18.68 -19.39
N VAL A 71 4.15 17.51 -18.75
CA VAL A 71 5.25 16.74 -18.15
C VAL A 71 5.37 15.34 -18.75
N PHE A 72 4.48 14.99 -19.70
CA PHE A 72 4.55 13.78 -20.50
C PHE A 72 4.75 14.09 -21.97
N THR A 73 5.65 13.35 -22.60
CA THR A 73 5.79 13.35 -24.06
C THR A 73 4.58 12.70 -24.72
N SER A 74 4.46 12.87 -26.04
CA SER A 74 3.45 12.21 -26.87
C SER A 74 3.62 10.67 -26.90
N LYS A 75 4.77 10.16 -26.44
CA LYS A 75 5.05 8.75 -26.22
C LYS A 75 4.80 8.28 -24.78
N GLN A 76 4.17 9.12 -23.95
CA GLN A 76 3.90 8.86 -22.52
C GLN A 76 5.16 8.64 -21.65
N VAL A 77 6.32 9.12 -22.11
CA VAL A 77 7.55 9.16 -21.30
C VAL A 77 7.55 10.42 -20.44
N SER A 78 8.00 10.28 -19.19
CA SER A 78 8.27 11.38 -18.25
C SER A 78 9.51 11.08 -17.40
N TYR A 79 10.09 12.13 -16.81
CA TYR A 79 11.24 12.04 -15.92
C TYR A 79 10.98 12.81 -14.63
N THR A 80 11.50 12.28 -13.50
CA THR A 80 11.44 12.95 -12.20
C THR A 80 11.91 14.40 -12.28
N SER A 81 13.02 14.67 -12.99
CA SER A 81 13.56 16.04 -13.14
C SER A 81 12.55 17.04 -13.73
N TRP A 82 11.74 16.61 -14.70
CA TRP A 82 10.69 17.45 -15.28
C TRP A 82 9.60 17.80 -14.27
N PHE A 83 9.25 16.86 -13.39
CA PHE A 83 8.34 17.14 -12.28
C PHE A 83 8.94 18.12 -11.28
N LEU A 84 10.21 17.94 -10.91
CA LEU A 84 10.88 18.82 -9.95
C LEU A 84 10.88 20.28 -10.43
N ASP A 85 11.21 20.51 -11.70
CA ASP A 85 11.22 21.85 -12.29
C ASP A 85 9.80 22.43 -12.43
N ALA A 86 8.83 21.61 -12.84
CA ALA A 86 7.43 22.01 -12.93
C ALA A 86 6.83 22.34 -11.55
N PHE A 87 7.21 21.61 -10.50
CA PHE A 87 6.80 21.90 -9.12
C PHE A 87 7.38 23.24 -8.63
N ASN A 88 8.66 23.54 -8.92
CA ASN A 88 9.25 24.85 -8.62
C ASN A 88 8.46 25.99 -9.28
N HIS A 89 8.08 25.80 -10.54
CA HIS A 89 7.25 26.78 -11.25
C HIS A 89 5.83 26.89 -10.66
N ALA A 90 5.24 25.78 -10.22
CA ALA A 90 3.94 25.81 -9.52
C ALA A 90 3.99 26.64 -8.23
N ILE A 91 5.06 26.48 -7.44
CA ILE A 91 5.30 27.27 -6.23
C ILE A 91 5.47 28.75 -6.59
N GLN A 92 6.30 29.06 -7.59
CA GLN A 92 6.53 30.44 -8.05
C GLN A 92 5.23 31.12 -8.55
N LYS A 93 4.38 30.36 -9.24
CA LYS A 93 3.07 30.83 -9.73
C LYS A 93 1.99 30.86 -8.65
N ARG A 94 2.30 30.45 -7.41
CA ARG A 94 1.36 30.38 -6.28
C ARG A 94 0.11 29.57 -6.62
N ILE A 95 0.31 28.44 -7.29
CA ILE A 95 -0.77 27.49 -7.57
C ILE A 95 -1.41 27.06 -6.25
N LYS A 96 -2.74 26.99 -6.20
CA LYS A 96 -3.44 26.56 -4.98
C LYS A 96 -3.78 25.08 -4.98
N ILE A 97 -4.27 24.56 -6.11
CA ILE A 97 -4.61 23.16 -6.28
C ILE A 97 -3.77 22.58 -7.40
N LEU A 98 -3.21 21.40 -7.19
CA LEU A 98 -2.47 20.66 -8.22
C LEU A 98 -3.11 19.28 -8.37
N ASN A 99 -3.55 18.97 -9.59
CA ASN A 99 -3.96 17.62 -9.95
C ASN A 99 -2.83 16.88 -10.67
N LEU A 100 -2.48 15.70 -10.14
CA LEU A 100 -1.54 14.77 -10.73
C LEU A 100 -2.24 13.43 -10.97
N SER A 101 -2.78 13.26 -12.17
CA SER A 101 -3.54 12.07 -12.60
C SER A 101 -2.66 10.87 -12.97
N ILE A 102 -1.49 10.76 -12.35
CA ILE A 102 -0.49 9.73 -12.61
C ILE A 102 0.29 9.44 -11.32
N GLY A 103 0.86 8.25 -11.26
CA GLY A 103 1.82 7.85 -10.24
C GLY A 103 2.61 6.64 -10.71
N GLY A 104 3.67 6.32 -9.98
CA GLY A 104 4.46 5.09 -10.16
C GLY A 104 4.67 4.40 -8.82
N PRO A 105 5.21 3.18 -8.80
CA PRO A 105 5.42 2.45 -7.55
C PRO A 105 6.50 3.12 -6.69
N ASP A 106 7.40 3.91 -7.28
CA ASP A 106 8.63 4.41 -6.66
C ASP A 106 8.43 5.54 -5.64
N PHE A 107 8.06 5.19 -4.41
CA PHE A 107 8.06 6.10 -3.26
C PHE A 107 9.43 6.25 -2.58
N MET A 108 10.48 5.57 -3.06
CA MET A 108 11.86 5.73 -2.58
C MET A 108 12.64 6.77 -3.38
N ASP A 109 12.07 7.33 -4.45
CA ASP A 109 12.54 8.55 -5.12
C ASP A 109 12.48 9.74 -4.14
N ARG A 110 13.48 9.81 -3.25
CA ARG A 110 13.60 10.85 -2.22
C ARG A 110 13.55 12.26 -2.82
N PRO A 111 14.26 12.57 -3.93
CA PRO A 111 14.09 13.86 -4.59
C PRO A 111 12.64 14.21 -4.94
N PHE A 112 11.86 13.26 -5.47
CA PHE A 112 10.46 13.48 -5.79
C PHE A 112 9.60 13.66 -4.53
N VAL A 113 9.77 12.79 -3.53
CA VAL A 113 9.03 12.86 -2.25
C VAL A 113 9.31 14.17 -1.51
N ASP A 114 10.57 14.55 -1.38
CA ASP A 114 10.98 15.79 -0.71
C ASP A 114 10.41 17.02 -1.43
N LYS A 115 10.34 16.98 -2.77
CA LYS A 115 9.73 18.07 -3.55
C LYS A 115 8.21 18.11 -3.39
N VAL A 116 7.54 16.97 -3.23
CA VAL A 116 6.10 16.93 -2.88
C VAL A 116 5.87 17.54 -1.49
N TRP A 117 6.75 17.28 -0.53
CA TRP A 117 6.69 17.92 0.79
C TRP A 117 6.94 19.43 0.71
N GLU A 118 7.94 19.88 -0.05
CA GLU A 118 8.18 21.31 -0.27
C GLU A 118 6.98 21.99 -0.94
N LEU A 119 6.39 21.35 -1.96
CA LEU A 119 5.21 21.84 -2.68
C LEU A 119 4.03 22.01 -1.72
N THR A 120 3.72 20.98 -0.94
CA THR A 120 2.60 21.03 0.02
C THR A 120 2.88 22.00 1.18
N ALA A 121 4.14 22.12 1.64
CA ALA A 121 4.56 23.12 2.62
C ALA A 121 4.30 24.56 2.14
N ASN A 122 4.38 24.82 0.83
CA ASN A 122 4.02 26.10 0.22
C ASN A 122 2.48 26.28 0.05
N GLY A 123 1.67 25.44 0.69
CA GLY A 123 0.21 25.57 0.76
C GLY A 123 -0.53 25.06 -0.48
N VAL A 124 0.17 24.36 -1.37
CA VAL A 124 -0.42 23.71 -2.56
C VAL A 124 -1.13 22.42 -2.14
N ILE A 125 -2.42 22.33 -2.44
CA ILE A 125 -3.22 21.14 -2.20
C ILE A 125 -3.01 20.18 -3.36
N MET A 126 -2.30 19.08 -3.11
CA MET A 126 -2.02 18.08 -4.12
C MET A 126 -3.06 16.96 -4.09
N VAL A 127 -3.64 16.68 -5.26
CA VAL A 127 -4.61 15.59 -5.49
C VAL A 127 -4.00 14.65 -6.51
N SER A 128 -3.98 13.35 -6.18
CA SER A 128 -3.37 12.37 -7.06
C SER A 128 -4.15 11.06 -7.14
N ALA A 129 -4.07 10.42 -8.29
CA ALA A 129 -4.71 9.15 -8.58
C ALA A 129 -3.98 8.00 -7.89
N ILE A 130 -4.73 7.11 -7.22
CA ILE A 130 -4.13 6.04 -6.40
C ILE A 130 -3.49 4.88 -7.21
N GLY A 131 -3.72 4.83 -8.52
CA GLY A 131 -3.25 3.75 -9.40
C GLY A 131 -4.39 2.93 -10.00
N ASN A 132 -4.08 2.16 -11.05
CA ASN A 132 -5.04 1.37 -11.82
C ASN A 132 -4.75 -0.14 -11.77
N ASP A 133 -3.96 -0.57 -10.79
CA ASP A 133 -3.43 -1.94 -10.66
C ASP A 133 -4.29 -2.80 -9.70
N GLY A 134 -5.51 -2.32 -9.40
CA GLY A 134 -6.55 -3.13 -8.77
C GLY A 134 -6.98 -4.32 -9.64
N PRO A 135 -7.64 -5.34 -9.06
CA PRO A 135 -8.20 -5.38 -7.71
C PRO A 135 -7.24 -5.95 -6.65
N LEU A 136 -5.96 -6.06 -6.97
CA LEU A 136 -4.94 -6.52 -6.02
C LEU A 136 -4.71 -5.48 -4.92
N TYR A 137 -4.25 -5.95 -3.76
CA TYR A 137 -3.90 -5.14 -2.59
C TYR A 137 -2.40 -4.85 -2.59
N GLY A 138 -2.00 -3.74 -1.98
CA GLY A 138 -0.59 -3.30 -1.99
C GLY A 138 -0.16 -2.68 -3.32
N THR A 139 -1.11 -2.15 -4.09
CA THR A 139 -0.89 -1.66 -5.47
C THR A 139 -0.98 -0.13 -5.60
N LEU A 140 -0.76 0.57 -4.49
CA LEU A 140 -0.84 2.03 -4.44
C LEU A 140 0.36 2.66 -5.16
N ASN A 141 0.11 3.77 -5.86
CA ASN A 141 1.16 4.53 -6.53
C ASN A 141 1.53 5.81 -5.77
N ASN A 142 2.80 6.19 -5.85
CA ASN A 142 3.35 7.47 -5.43
C ASN A 142 3.04 8.56 -6.48
N PRO A 143 2.66 9.79 -6.06
CA PRO A 143 2.62 10.32 -4.70
C PRO A 143 1.26 10.21 -3.99
N ALA A 144 0.25 9.60 -4.61
CA ALA A 144 -1.10 9.48 -4.03
C ALA A 144 -1.13 8.72 -2.70
N ASP A 145 -0.10 7.93 -2.45
CA ASP A 145 0.12 7.13 -1.26
C ASP A 145 0.68 7.97 -0.06
N GLN A 146 1.27 9.14 -0.31
CA GLN A 146 1.87 10.00 0.72
C GLN A 146 0.84 10.65 1.67
N MET A 147 1.27 11.01 2.89
CA MET A 147 0.37 11.54 3.93
C MET A 147 -0.21 12.92 3.58
N ASP A 148 0.60 13.81 3.01
CA ASP A 148 0.20 15.19 2.66
C ASP A 148 -0.56 15.29 1.34
N VAL A 149 -0.63 14.20 0.58
CA VAL A 149 -1.35 14.13 -0.70
C VAL A 149 -2.74 13.55 -0.49
N ILE A 150 -3.72 14.10 -1.21
CA ILE A 150 -5.07 13.54 -1.28
C ILE A 150 -5.08 12.46 -2.35
N GLY A 151 -5.01 11.20 -1.91
CA GLY A 151 -5.02 10.01 -2.77
C GLY A 151 -6.44 9.57 -3.09
N VAL A 152 -6.78 9.50 -4.38
CA VAL A 152 -8.15 9.28 -4.84
C VAL A 152 -8.30 7.94 -5.55
N GLY A 153 -9.18 7.09 -5.01
CA GLY A 153 -9.63 5.85 -5.67
C GLY A 153 -10.86 6.05 -6.57
N GLY A 154 -11.16 5.05 -7.39
CA GLY A 154 -12.21 5.12 -8.41
C GLY A 154 -13.44 4.27 -8.08
N ILE A 155 -14.62 4.83 -8.29
CA ILE A 155 -15.91 4.11 -8.26
C ILE A 155 -16.67 4.23 -9.57
N ASP A 156 -17.62 3.33 -9.79
CA ASP A 156 -18.62 3.44 -10.85
C ASP A 156 -19.84 4.29 -10.42
N PHE A 157 -20.77 4.52 -11.35
CA PHE A 157 -21.99 5.29 -11.08
C PHE A 157 -22.97 4.58 -10.14
N GLN A 158 -22.80 3.28 -9.91
CA GLN A 158 -23.55 2.48 -8.95
C GLN A 158 -22.92 2.55 -7.53
N ASN A 159 -21.81 3.28 -7.37
CA ASN A 159 -21.01 3.38 -6.16
C ASN A 159 -20.30 2.07 -5.76
N ASN A 160 -20.00 1.20 -6.71
CA ASN A 160 -19.07 0.08 -6.48
C ASN A 160 -17.64 0.55 -6.70
N ILE A 161 -16.70 0.01 -5.93
CA ILE A 161 -15.26 0.18 -6.18
C ILE A 161 -14.96 -0.34 -7.60
N ALA A 162 -14.36 0.50 -8.43
CA ALA A 162 -13.98 0.11 -9.77
C ALA A 162 -12.89 -0.97 -9.69
N LYS A 163 -12.99 -2.01 -10.53
CA LYS A 163 -12.05 -3.15 -10.50
C LYS A 163 -10.59 -2.71 -10.62
N PHE A 164 -10.32 -1.71 -11.46
CA PHE A 164 -8.98 -1.16 -11.66
C PHE A 164 -8.47 -0.33 -10.46
N SER A 165 -9.33 0.16 -9.56
CA SER A 165 -8.87 1.03 -8.48
C SER A 165 -7.88 0.28 -7.59
N SER A 166 -6.64 0.78 -7.52
CA SER A 166 -5.62 0.26 -6.62
C SER A 166 -6.09 0.30 -5.17
N ARG A 167 -5.57 -0.63 -4.36
CA ARG A 167 -6.02 -0.87 -2.98
C ARG A 167 -4.83 -0.89 -2.05
N GLY A 168 -5.03 -0.31 -0.87
CA GLY A 168 -4.01 -0.24 0.16
C GLY A 168 -3.76 -1.59 0.84
N MET A 169 -3.00 -1.62 1.92
CA MET A 169 -2.37 -0.49 2.62
C MET A 169 -1.11 0.06 1.93
N THR A 170 -0.53 1.12 2.49
CA THR A 170 0.80 1.62 2.06
C THR A 170 1.86 0.54 2.22
N THR A 171 2.72 0.38 1.21
CA THR A 171 3.68 -0.74 1.17
C THR A 171 5.03 -0.42 1.81
N TRP A 172 5.45 0.85 1.87
CA TRP A 172 6.72 1.25 2.50
C TRP A 172 6.84 0.98 4.00
N GLU A 173 5.71 0.74 4.68
CA GLU A 173 5.65 0.44 6.11
C GLU A 173 5.47 -1.05 6.41
N LEU A 174 5.19 -1.87 5.40
CA LEU A 174 4.96 -3.31 5.56
C LEU A 174 6.14 -4.07 6.19
N PRO A 175 7.42 -3.68 6.00
CA PRO A 175 8.52 -4.29 6.75
C PRO A 175 8.39 -4.15 8.28
N SER A 176 7.66 -3.14 8.75
CA SER A 176 7.34 -2.95 10.18
C SER A 176 6.03 -3.63 10.60
N GLY A 177 5.40 -4.36 9.66
CA GLY A 177 4.26 -5.25 9.88
C GLY A 177 2.90 -4.73 9.39
N TYR A 178 2.72 -3.41 9.23
CA TYR A 178 1.43 -2.84 8.81
C TYR A 178 1.62 -1.49 8.11
N GLY A 179 0.82 -1.21 7.10
CA GLY A 179 0.74 0.09 6.42
C GLY A 179 -0.37 0.99 6.95
N ARG A 180 -0.41 2.21 6.41
CA ARG A 180 -1.44 3.24 6.63
C ARG A 180 -2.59 3.11 5.64
N VAL A 181 -3.71 3.75 6.00
CA VAL A 181 -4.92 3.82 5.18
C VAL A 181 -4.68 4.68 3.94
N LYS A 182 -4.87 4.06 2.77
CA LYS A 182 -5.02 4.68 1.46
C LYS A 182 -5.92 3.78 0.58
N PRO A 183 -6.71 4.34 -0.38
CA PRO A 183 -6.84 5.77 -0.69
C PRO A 183 -7.44 6.59 0.47
N ASP A 184 -7.40 7.91 0.39
CA ASP A 184 -8.02 8.78 1.40
C ASP A 184 -9.55 8.76 1.24
N ILE A 185 -10.01 8.88 0.00
CA ILE A 185 -11.42 8.87 -0.41
C ILE A 185 -11.56 8.23 -1.81
N VAL A 186 -12.79 7.96 -2.21
CA VAL A 186 -13.13 7.55 -3.58
C VAL A 186 -14.04 8.56 -4.29
N ALA A 187 -13.91 8.66 -5.60
CA ALA A 187 -14.75 9.48 -6.47
C ALA A 187 -15.07 8.76 -7.77
N TYR A 188 -16.03 9.31 -8.54
CA TYR A 188 -16.42 8.72 -9.83
C TYR A 188 -15.21 8.66 -10.77
N GLY A 189 -14.83 7.44 -11.15
CA GLY A 189 -13.68 7.16 -11.99
C GLY A 189 -14.00 6.25 -13.17
N SER A 190 -15.18 5.64 -13.22
CA SER A 190 -15.61 4.81 -14.36
C SER A 190 -16.61 5.56 -15.23
N ASN A 191 -16.39 5.52 -16.54
CA ASN A 191 -17.27 6.09 -17.57
C ASN A 191 -17.58 7.59 -17.37
N VAL A 192 -16.62 8.37 -16.87
CA VAL A 192 -16.80 9.81 -16.67
C VAL A 192 -16.68 10.53 -18.00
N GLN A 193 -17.56 11.49 -18.22
CA GLN A 193 -17.59 12.33 -19.42
C GLN A 193 -16.69 13.56 -19.23
N GLY A 194 -15.91 13.92 -20.25
CA GLY A 194 -15.01 15.06 -20.22
C GLY A 194 -14.58 15.51 -21.62
N SER A 195 -13.80 16.57 -21.70
CA SER A 195 -13.36 17.19 -22.97
C SER A 195 -12.49 16.25 -23.81
N SER A 196 -12.74 16.20 -25.12
CA SER A 196 -11.88 15.54 -26.12
C SER A 196 -11.15 16.56 -26.98
N LEU A 197 -10.01 16.17 -27.57
CA LEU A 197 -9.16 17.05 -28.39
C LEU A 197 -9.90 17.85 -29.49
N ASN A 198 -10.97 17.29 -30.05
CA ASN A 198 -11.75 17.89 -31.13
C ASN A 198 -12.90 18.81 -30.66
N GLY A 199 -12.90 19.25 -29.40
CA GLY A 199 -13.94 20.13 -28.86
C GLY A 199 -15.29 19.45 -28.67
N ARG A 200 -15.29 18.13 -28.46
CA ARG A 200 -16.48 17.34 -28.11
C ARG A 200 -16.31 16.75 -26.71
N CYS A 201 -17.27 15.93 -26.35
CA CYS A 201 -17.24 15.08 -25.18
C CYS A 201 -16.69 13.69 -25.51
N ARG A 202 -15.85 13.14 -24.64
CA ARG A 202 -15.49 11.71 -24.61
C ARG A 202 -15.69 11.13 -23.23
N VAL A 203 -15.63 9.81 -23.14
CA VAL A 203 -15.76 9.06 -21.89
C VAL A 203 -14.47 8.32 -21.61
N LEU A 204 -13.96 8.40 -20.39
CA LEU A 204 -12.81 7.64 -19.92
C LEU A 204 -13.08 6.96 -18.58
N SER A 205 -12.25 5.96 -18.26
CA SER A 205 -12.23 5.27 -16.98
C SER A 205 -10.80 5.21 -16.44
N GLY A 206 -10.63 5.38 -15.13
CA GLY A 206 -9.35 5.29 -14.42
C GLY A 206 -9.36 6.10 -13.12
N THR A 207 -8.42 5.84 -12.21
CA THR A 207 -8.22 6.72 -11.05
C THR A 207 -7.63 8.07 -11.46
N SER A 208 -6.95 8.12 -12.62
CA SER A 208 -6.55 9.33 -13.34
C SER A 208 -7.72 10.23 -13.73
N VAL A 209 -8.94 9.66 -13.75
CA VAL A 209 -10.21 10.35 -13.99
C VAL A 209 -10.92 10.73 -12.68
N ALA A 210 -10.79 9.91 -11.63
CA ALA A 210 -11.33 10.21 -10.30
C ALA A 210 -10.60 11.38 -9.60
N SER A 211 -9.26 11.45 -9.74
CA SER A 211 -8.44 12.53 -9.19
C SER A 211 -8.92 13.94 -9.61
N PRO A 212 -9.15 14.24 -10.91
CA PRO A 212 -9.62 15.57 -11.33
C PRO A 212 -11.07 15.87 -10.94
N VAL A 213 -11.91 14.85 -10.70
CA VAL A 213 -13.23 15.06 -10.08
C VAL A 213 -13.07 15.68 -8.69
N VAL A 214 -12.16 15.14 -7.88
CA VAL A 214 -11.85 15.69 -6.55
C VAL A 214 -11.13 17.04 -6.66
N ALA A 215 -10.16 17.20 -7.56
CA ALA A 215 -9.47 18.47 -7.74
C ALA A 215 -10.41 19.60 -8.19
N GLY A 216 -11.35 19.31 -9.09
CA GLY A 216 -12.40 20.23 -9.49
C GLY A 216 -13.33 20.59 -8.34
N ALA A 217 -13.76 19.60 -7.56
CA ALA A 217 -14.56 19.81 -6.36
C ALA A 217 -13.84 20.68 -5.33
N ILE A 218 -12.56 20.44 -5.05
CA ILE A 218 -11.75 21.28 -4.15
C ILE A 218 -11.61 22.69 -4.70
N THR A 219 -11.40 22.86 -6.00
CA THR A 219 -11.30 24.18 -6.64
C THR A 219 -12.59 24.97 -6.46
N LEU A 220 -13.75 24.32 -6.63
CA LEU A 220 -15.06 24.90 -6.38
C LEU A 220 -15.24 25.27 -4.89
N LEU A 221 -14.91 24.36 -3.98
CA LEU A 221 -14.98 24.57 -2.52
C LEU A 221 -14.08 25.74 -2.09
N ALA A 222 -12.83 25.78 -2.55
CA ALA A 222 -11.88 26.84 -2.22
C ALA A 222 -12.40 28.23 -2.64
N SER A 223 -13.11 28.32 -3.77
CA SER A 223 -13.76 29.57 -4.21
C SER A 223 -14.98 29.98 -3.39
N SER A 224 -15.45 29.12 -2.49
CA SER A 224 -16.64 29.34 -1.66
C SER A 224 -16.36 29.77 -0.22
N VAL A 225 -15.11 29.62 0.23
CA VAL A 225 -14.70 29.95 1.59
C VAL A 225 -14.38 31.44 1.69
N ALA A 226 -14.97 32.13 2.67
CA ALA A 226 -14.78 33.58 2.86
C ALA A 226 -13.37 33.95 3.35
N HIS A 227 -12.74 33.07 4.13
CA HIS A 227 -11.39 33.24 4.66
C HIS A 227 -10.44 32.26 3.99
N PHE A 228 -9.58 32.75 3.10
CA PHE A 228 -8.68 31.88 2.35
C PHE A 228 -7.58 31.26 3.21
N ASP A 229 -7.27 31.87 4.35
CA ASP A 229 -6.19 31.47 5.26
C ASP A 229 -6.44 30.08 5.89
N ILE A 230 -7.71 29.66 5.98
CA ILE A 230 -8.08 28.33 6.48
C ILE A 230 -8.03 27.26 5.39
N VAL A 231 -7.83 27.61 4.12
CA VAL A 231 -7.75 26.66 3.00
C VAL A 231 -6.29 26.23 2.85
N ASN A 232 -5.95 25.06 3.36
CA ASN A 232 -4.61 24.47 3.30
C ASN A 232 -4.69 22.95 3.03
N PRO A 233 -3.57 22.26 2.77
CA PRO A 233 -3.57 20.82 2.49
C PRO A 233 -4.27 19.98 3.57
N ALA A 234 -4.00 20.22 4.85
CA ALA A 234 -4.64 19.48 5.93
C ALA A 234 -6.13 19.79 6.07
N SER A 235 -6.55 21.06 6.04
CA SER A 235 -7.94 21.43 6.26
C SER A 235 -8.88 20.93 5.16
N ILE A 236 -8.44 20.97 3.91
CA ILE A 236 -9.18 20.40 2.79
C ILE A 236 -9.23 18.88 2.89
N LYS A 237 -8.11 18.23 3.23
CA LYS A 237 -8.09 16.79 3.46
C LYS A 237 -9.05 16.41 4.59
N GLN A 238 -9.01 17.10 5.73
CA GLN A 238 -9.94 16.93 6.85
C GLN A 238 -11.41 17.06 6.43
N ALA A 239 -11.73 18.10 5.66
CA ALA A 239 -13.09 18.31 5.16
C ALA A 239 -13.56 17.14 4.29
N LEU A 240 -12.71 16.64 3.39
CA LEU A 240 -13.04 15.50 2.53
C LEU A 240 -13.18 14.20 3.32
N LEU A 241 -12.27 13.93 4.26
CA LEU A 241 -12.32 12.70 5.08
C LEU A 241 -13.58 12.69 5.96
N HIS A 242 -13.84 13.78 6.69
CA HIS A 242 -14.96 13.86 7.63
C HIS A 242 -16.34 13.84 6.94
N SER A 243 -16.44 14.40 5.74
CA SER A 243 -17.71 14.50 4.99
C SER A 243 -18.03 13.26 4.15
N ALA A 244 -17.05 12.39 3.91
CA ALA A 244 -17.20 11.23 3.02
C ALA A 244 -18.32 10.27 3.47
N ILE A 245 -18.99 9.69 2.47
CA ILE A 245 -20.05 8.70 2.68
C ILE A 245 -19.45 7.31 2.54
N LYS A 246 -19.41 6.55 3.64
CA LYS A 246 -18.98 5.15 3.63
C LYS A 246 -19.87 4.31 2.70
N LEU A 247 -19.23 3.55 1.83
CA LEU A 247 -19.83 2.54 0.99
C LEU A 247 -20.06 1.25 1.80
N PRO A 248 -21.23 0.62 1.64
CA PRO A 248 -21.55 -0.61 2.37
C PRO A 248 -20.67 -1.77 1.88
N ASN A 249 -20.29 -2.67 2.79
CA ASN A 249 -19.54 -3.89 2.50
C ASN A 249 -18.15 -3.69 1.86
N VAL A 250 -17.58 -2.50 1.93
CA VAL A 250 -16.23 -2.19 1.43
C VAL A 250 -15.33 -1.84 2.62
N ASN A 251 -14.07 -2.29 2.61
CA ASN A 251 -13.13 -1.98 3.70
C ASN A 251 -12.37 -0.67 3.47
N ILE A 252 -11.81 -0.13 4.54
CA ILE A 252 -11.12 1.17 4.58
C ILE A 252 -9.90 1.23 3.64
N PHE A 253 -9.25 0.12 3.32
CA PHE A 253 -8.12 0.08 2.38
C PHE A 253 -8.55 0.02 0.90
N GLU A 254 -9.86 -0.13 0.63
CA GLU A 254 -10.41 0.00 -0.72
C GLU A 254 -11.08 1.36 -0.93
N GLN A 255 -11.80 1.88 0.08
CA GLN A 255 -12.60 3.10 -0.06
C GLN A 255 -12.06 4.33 0.67
N GLY A 256 -11.03 4.18 1.52
CA GLY A 256 -10.64 5.21 2.47
C GLY A 256 -11.79 5.55 3.42
N HIS A 257 -12.07 6.84 3.58
CA HIS A 257 -13.21 7.33 4.37
C HIS A 257 -14.55 7.22 3.62
N GLY A 258 -14.52 6.88 2.34
CA GLY A 258 -15.70 6.65 1.51
C GLY A 258 -15.79 7.59 0.32
N LYS A 259 -16.99 7.67 -0.27
CA LYS A 259 -17.29 8.50 -1.42
C LYS A 259 -17.31 9.98 -1.04
N MET A 260 -16.65 10.83 -1.81
CA MET A 260 -16.70 12.29 -1.65
C MET A 260 -18.14 12.82 -1.62
N ASP A 261 -18.45 13.67 -0.64
CA ASP A 261 -19.69 14.45 -0.55
C ASP A 261 -19.35 15.95 -0.55
N LEU A 262 -19.57 16.59 -1.69
CA LEU A 262 -19.24 18.00 -1.90
C LEU A 262 -20.04 18.94 -1.00
N VAL A 263 -21.31 18.63 -0.73
CA VAL A 263 -22.19 19.52 0.04
C VAL A 263 -21.81 19.48 1.52
N ARG A 264 -21.59 18.29 2.05
CA ARG A 264 -21.11 18.13 3.43
C ARG A 264 -19.71 18.70 3.63
N ALA A 265 -18.83 18.57 2.65
CA ALA A 265 -17.51 19.20 2.70
C ALA A 265 -17.62 20.74 2.75
N TYR A 266 -18.53 21.32 1.97
CA TYR A 266 -18.82 22.75 2.01
C TYR A 266 -19.33 23.20 3.39
N GLU A 267 -20.31 22.48 3.95
CA GLU A 267 -20.86 22.77 5.28
C GLU A 267 -19.77 22.70 6.36
N PHE A 268 -18.93 21.67 6.31
CA PHE A 268 -17.80 21.51 7.23
C PHE A 268 -16.84 22.70 7.15
N LEU A 269 -16.43 23.10 5.94
CA LEU A 269 -15.49 24.21 5.72
C LEU A 269 -16.06 25.56 6.18
N ARG A 270 -17.38 25.78 6.11
CA ARG A 270 -18.01 27.02 6.59
C ARG A 270 -17.91 27.21 8.10
N SER A 271 -17.91 26.13 8.86
CA SER A 271 -17.78 26.14 10.32
C SER A 271 -16.40 25.68 10.80
N TYR A 272 -15.46 25.49 9.88
CA TYR A 272 -14.15 24.93 10.21
C TYR A 272 -13.32 25.91 11.03
N THR A 273 -12.89 25.44 12.20
CA THR A 273 -11.86 26.09 13.01
C THR A 273 -10.57 25.30 12.86
N PRO A 274 -9.41 25.93 12.62
CA PRO A 274 -8.13 25.22 12.50
C PRO A 274 -7.87 24.29 13.70
N HIS A 275 -7.68 23.00 13.42
CA HIS A 275 -7.45 21.98 14.45
C HIS A 275 -6.67 20.77 13.89
N ALA A 276 -6.19 19.93 14.80
CA ALA A 276 -5.60 18.64 14.44
C ALA A 276 -6.65 17.52 14.42
N SER A 277 -6.48 16.54 13.55
CA SER A 277 -7.33 15.34 13.47
C SER A 277 -6.50 14.09 13.16
N ALA A 278 -7.13 12.91 13.18
CA ALA A 278 -6.49 11.65 12.81
C ALA A 278 -7.28 10.89 11.73
N SER A 279 -6.57 10.09 10.94
CA SER A 279 -7.11 9.16 9.96
C SER A 279 -6.51 7.77 10.20
N PRO A 280 -7.33 6.74 10.48
CA PRO A 280 -8.76 6.80 10.78
C PRO A 280 -9.10 7.64 12.04
N ASP A 281 -10.33 8.13 12.11
CA ASP A 281 -10.88 8.94 13.21
C ASP A 281 -11.31 8.07 14.42
N ARG A 282 -11.45 6.76 14.22
CA ARG A 282 -11.78 5.76 15.24
C ARG A 282 -11.11 4.43 14.93
N ILE A 283 -10.89 3.62 15.97
CA ILE A 283 -10.36 2.26 15.85
C ILE A 283 -11.41 1.30 16.42
N ASP A 284 -12.16 0.63 15.56
CA ASP A 284 -13.21 -0.31 15.96
C ASP A 284 -13.01 -1.67 15.29
N PHE A 285 -12.44 -2.63 16.02
CA PHE A 285 -12.23 -3.99 15.53
C PHE A 285 -13.53 -4.80 15.50
N THR A 286 -14.67 -4.21 15.88
CA THR A 286 -16.01 -4.81 15.71
C THR A 286 -16.70 -4.36 14.42
N ASP A 287 -16.14 -3.37 13.72
CA ASP A 287 -16.68 -2.82 12.48
C ASP A 287 -16.11 -3.58 11.26
N CYS A 288 -16.74 -4.71 10.91
CA CYS A 288 -16.40 -5.49 9.72
C CYS A 288 -17.44 -5.30 8.60
N PRO A 289 -17.02 -5.14 7.33
CA PRO A 289 -15.65 -5.25 6.83
C PRO A 289 -14.85 -3.95 6.89
N TYR A 290 -15.42 -2.84 7.36
CA TYR A 290 -14.80 -1.52 7.25
C TYR A 290 -13.37 -1.48 7.79
N MET A 291 -13.13 -2.03 8.99
CA MET A 291 -11.83 -2.02 9.66
C MET A 291 -10.98 -3.28 9.39
N TRP A 292 -11.21 -3.98 8.27
CA TRP A 292 -10.32 -5.06 7.83
C TRP A 292 -8.88 -4.53 7.60
N PRO A 293 -7.80 -5.26 7.95
CA PRO A 293 -7.78 -6.62 8.49
C PRO A 293 -8.03 -6.71 9.99
N TYR A 294 -7.95 -5.60 10.71
CA TYR A 294 -8.00 -5.56 12.18
C TYR A 294 -9.28 -6.17 12.78
N CYS A 295 -10.42 -6.00 12.11
CA CYS A 295 -11.68 -6.57 12.58
C CYS A 295 -11.82 -8.09 12.33
N SER A 296 -10.96 -8.69 11.50
CA SER A 296 -11.09 -10.09 11.08
C SER A 296 -10.43 -11.11 12.02
N GLN A 297 -9.68 -10.63 13.02
CA GLN A 297 -9.09 -11.45 14.06
C GLN A 297 -9.16 -10.76 15.41
N GLU A 298 -9.81 -11.42 16.37
CA GLU A 298 -9.83 -10.98 17.77
C GLU A 298 -8.45 -11.05 18.42
N LEU A 299 -8.20 -10.15 19.37
CA LEU A 299 -6.96 -10.14 20.13
C LEU A 299 -7.02 -11.13 21.29
N TYR A 300 -5.87 -11.59 21.74
CA TYR A 300 -5.73 -12.46 22.91
C TYR A 300 -4.37 -12.28 23.59
N TYR A 301 -4.28 -12.72 24.85
CA TYR A 301 -3.03 -12.66 25.59
C TYR A 301 -1.97 -13.56 24.94
N SER A 302 -0.71 -13.10 24.96
CA SER A 302 0.49 -13.72 24.38
C SER A 302 0.62 -13.67 22.84
N GLY A 303 -0.30 -13.02 22.13
CA GLY A 303 -0.13 -12.69 20.71
C GLY A 303 0.84 -11.53 20.49
N ILE A 304 1.47 -11.48 19.32
CA ILE A 304 2.19 -10.32 18.78
C ILE A 304 1.25 -9.11 18.78
N PRO A 305 1.74 -7.93 19.19
CA PRO A 305 0.94 -6.71 19.13
C PRO A 305 0.45 -6.41 17.72
N VAL A 306 -0.83 -6.07 17.59
CA VAL A 306 -1.41 -5.58 16.34
C VAL A 306 -1.17 -4.09 16.26
N ILE A 307 -0.58 -3.62 15.14
CA ILE A 307 -0.24 -2.21 14.95
C ILE A 307 -1.27 -1.56 14.03
N VAL A 308 -1.86 -0.45 14.49
CA VAL A 308 -2.69 0.43 13.66
C VAL A 308 -1.93 1.73 13.45
N ASN A 309 -1.59 2.04 12.21
CA ASN A 309 -0.92 3.28 11.86
C ASN A 309 -1.93 4.37 11.53
N LEU A 310 -1.84 5.48 12.26
CA LEU A 310 -2.66 6.67 12.05
C LEU A 310 -1.86 7.75 11.33
N THR A 311 -2.54 8.45 10.43
CA THR A 311 -2.07 9.74 9.90
C THR A 311 -2.67 10.86 10.76
N VAL A 312 -1.82 11.63 11.42
CA VAL A 312 -2.22 12.87 12.12
C VAL A 312 -2.18 14.01 11.13
N LEU A 313 -3.27 14.77 11.01
CA LEU A 313 -3.36 15.95 10.15
C LEU A 313 -3.35 17.20 11.02
N ASN A 314 -2.51 18.17 10.69
CA ASN A 314 -2.42 19.45 11.36
C ASN A 314 -3.03 20.56 10.50
N GLY A 315 -4.31 20.88 10.72
CA GLY A 315 -5.00 21.93 9.98
C GLY A 315 -4.72 23.36 10.46
N MET A 316 -3.82 23.55 11.45
CA MET A 316 -3.52 24.82 12.12
C MET A 316 -2.44 25.63 11.40
N SER A 317 -1.29 25.01 11.13
CA SER A 317 -0.20 25.62 10.34
C SER A 317 0.67 24.53 9.68
N VAL A 318 1.63 24.95 8.87
CA VAL A 318 2.55 24.08 8.10
C VAL A 318 3.54 23.28 8.97
N SER A 319 3.50 23.46 10.28
CA SER A 319 4.25 22.60 11.18
C SER A 319 3.56 22.50 12.52
N GLY A 320 3.77 21.39 13.19
CA GLY A 320 3.31 21.18 14.54
C GLY A 320 4.18 20.18 15.25
N GLU A 321 3.86 19.96 16.51
CA GLU A 321 4.55 19.01 17.36
C GLU A 321 3.50 18.15 18.06
N ILE A 322 3.70 16.83 18.06
CA ILE A 322 2.97 15.96 18.98
C ILE A 322 3.64 16.13 20.34
N VAL A 323 2.97 16.85 21.23
CA VAL A 323 3.50 17.15 22.57
C VAL A 323 3.13 16.03 23.52
N ASP A 324 4.15 15.57 24.24
CA ASP A 324 4.10 14.40 25.11
C ASP A 324 3.72 13.09 24.39
N GLU A 325 3.89 11.98 25.09
CA GLU A 325 3.46 10.68 24.59
C GLU A 325 1.91 10.62 24.52
N PRO A 326 1.33 10.08 23.43
CA PRO A 326 -0.12 9.83 23.37
C PRO A 326 -0.62 9.02 24.57
N ILE A 327 -1.83 9.34 25.04
CA ILE A 327 -2.34 8.80 26.31
C ILE A 327 -3.51 7.85 26.05
N TRP A 328 -3.38 6.62 26.54
CA TRP A 328 -4.48 5.64 26.58
C TRP A 328 -5.38 5.87 27.81
N HIS A 329 -6.67 6.10 27.57
CA HIS A 329 -7.70 6.23 28.59
C HIS A 329 -8.66 5.03 28.57
N PRO A 330 -8.41 3.99 29.39
CA PRO A 330 -9.28 2.82 29.45
C PRO A 330 -10.62 3.12 30.12
N TYR A 331 -11.74 2.69 29.52
CA TYR A 331 -13.04 2.74 30.20
C TYR A 331 -13.21 1.52 31.09
N LEU A 332 -13.14 1.72 32.42
CA LEU A 332 -13.19 0.63 33.40
C LEU A 332 -14.48 -0.19 33.34
N LEU A 333 -15.63 0.46 33.11
CA LEU A 333 -16.92 -0.21 32.93
C LEU A 333 -16.97 -1.09 31.68
N ASN A 334 -16.11 -0.82 30.69
CA ASN A 334 -15.96 -1.59 29.47
C ASN A 334 -14.64 -2.38 29.45
N HIS A 335 -14.06 -2.68 30.61
CA HIS A 335 -12.83 -3.46 30.72
C HIS A 335 -11.65 -2.93 29.89
N GLY A 336 -11.56 -1.62 29.64
CA GLY A 336 -10.48 -1.03 28.86
C GLY A 336 -9.08 -1.32 29.41
N ASN A 337 -8.98 -1.58 30.72
CA ASN A 337 -7.75 -1.97 31.41
C ASN A 337 -7.25 -3.38 31.05
N PHE A 338 -8.01 -4.16 30.29
CA PHE A 338 -7.58 -5.44 29.74
C PHE A 338 -6.75 -5.28 28.46
N LEU A 339 -6.76 -4.10 27.86
CA LEU A 339 -5.94 -3.74 26.72
C LEU A 339 -4.68 -3.00 27.20
N LYS A 340 -3.52 -3.44 26.71
CA LYS A 340 -2.25 -2.72 26.80
C LYS A 340 -2.04 -2.00 25.47
N VAL A 341 -1.75 -0.71 25.56
CA VAL A 341 -1.56 0.17 24.40
C VAL A 341 -0.21 0.84 24.55
N SER A 342 0.60 0.83 23.50
CA SER A 342 1.88 1.54 23.43
C SER A 342 1.99 2.26 22.09
N PHE A 343 2.84 3.27 22.04
CA PHE A 343 2.90 4.21 20.92
C PHE A 343 4.31 4.32 20.33
N SER A 344 4.38 4.54 19.02
CA SER A 344 5.54 5.08 18.32
C SER A 344 5.05 6.19 17.40
N TYR A 345 5.68 7.35 17.39
CA TYR A 345 5.12 8.53 16.73
C TYR A 345 6.19 9.52 16.28
N THR A 346 5.82 10.37 15.32
CA THR A 346 6.63 11.52 14.92
C THR A 346 6.53 12.62 15.96
N GLN A 347 7.67 13.15 16.40
CA GLN A 347 7.67 14.39 17.21
C GLN A 347 7.21 15.58 16.38
N SER A 348 7.78 15.75 15.18
CA SER A 348 7.42 16.82 14.25
C SER A 348 6.31 16.38 13.30
N VAL A 349 5.24 17.17 13.23
CA VAL A 349 4.20 17.08 12.20
C VAL A 349 4.58 18.08 11.11
N TRP A 350 5.08 17.58 9.99
CA TRP A 350 5.55 18.42 8.88
C TRP A 350 5.48 17.66 7.55
N PRO A 351 5.00 18.30 6.46
CA PRO A 351 4.45 19.66 6.44
C PRO A 351 3.07 19.76 7.11
N TRP A 352 2.11 18.95 6.69
CA TRP A 352 0.74 19.03 7.22
C TRP A 352 0.32 17.73 7.91
N ALA A 353 1.14 16.69 7.82
CA ALA A 353 0.86 15.39 8.39
C ALA A 353 2.05 14.79 9.17
N GLY A 354 1.71 13.92 10.11
CA GLY A 354 2.63 13.09 10.89
C GLY A 354 2.00 11.72 11.12
N TYR A 355 2.68 10.85 11.87
CA TYR A 355 2.15 9.51 12.16
C TYR A 355 2.15 9.18 13.65
N VAL A 356 1.19 8.34 14.04
CA VAL A 356 1.17 7.62 15.32
C VAL A 356 0.86 6.15 15.04
N ALA A 357 1.83 5.28 15.30
CA ALA A 357 1.67 3.84 15.32
C ALA A 357 1.22 3.39 16.70
N ILE A 358 0.07 2.72 16.76
CA ILE A 358 -0.53 2.24 18.02
C ILE A 358 -0.43 0.73 18.06
N ALA A 359 0.32 0.19 19.03
CA ALA A 359 0.45 -1.23 19.23
C ALA A 359 -0.52 -1.72 20.33
N PHE A 360 -1.42 -2.63 19.95
CA PHE A 360 -2.41 -3.23 20.84
C PHE A 360 -1.98 -4.62 21.28
N SER A 361 -1.95 -4.87 22.58
CA SER A 361 -1.75 -6.20 23.16
C SER A 361 -2.73 -6.45 24.31
N VAL A 362 -2.98 -7.71 24.65
CA VAL A 362 -3.93 -8.07 25.71
C VAL A 362 -3.17 -8.31 27.01
N SER A 363 -3.71 -7.79 28.11
CA SER A 363 -3.16 -8.03 29.45
C SER A 363 -3.34 -9.48 29.89
N GLU A 364 -2.44 -9.98 30.73
CA GLU A 364 -2.53 -11.33 31.29
C GLU A 364 -3.83 -11.55 32.09
N LYS A 365 -4.37 -10.51 32.73
CA LYS A 365 -5.66 -10.56 33.46
C LYS A 365 -6.83 -11.00 32.57
N ALA A 366 -6.71 -10.78 31.26
CA ALA A 366 -7.72 -11.14 30.26
C ALA A 366 -7.39 -12.42 29.49
N ALA A 367 -6.38 -13.20 29.90
CA ALA A 367 -5.95 -14.40 29.17
C ALA A 367 -7.04 -15.46 28.98
N ARG A 368 -8.03 -15.50 29.88
CA ARG A 368 -9.19 -16.40 29.82
C ARG A 368 -10.52 -15.66 29.62
N TRP A 369 -10.45 -14.36 29.34
CA TRP A 369 -11.63 -13.51 29.23
C TRP A 369 -12.10 -13.43 27.77
N ASN A 370 -13.41 -13.26 27.59
CA ASN A 370 -14.03 -13.06 26.29
C ASN A 370 -14.96 -11.86 26.38
N GLY A 371 -14.84 -10.92 25.44
CA GLY A 371 -15.76 -9.81 25.31
C GLY A 371 -15.15 -8.66 24.53
N THR A 372 -15.81 -7.51 24.63
CA THR A 372 -15.36 -6.28 23.97
C THR A 372 -14.84 -5.30 24.99
N VAL A 373 -13.65 -4.78 24.74
CA VAL A 373 -13.04 -3.71 25.52
C VAL A 373 -13.17 -2.38 24.82
N ALA A 374 -13.26 -1.29 25.59
CA ALA A 374 -13.33 0.05 25.03
C ALA A 374 -12.53 1.08 25.84
N GLY A 375 -12.16 2.16 25.17
CA GLY A 375 -11.51 3.33 25.74
C GLY A 375 -11.29 4.38 24.66
N HIS A 376 -10.38 5.32 24.91
CA HIS A 376 -9.95 6.26 23.88
C HIS A 376 -8.49 6.63 24.02
N ILE A 377 -7.88 7.11 22.95
CA ILE A 377 -6.52 7.64 22.92
C ILE A 377 -6.63 9.15 22.74
N ASN A 378 -5.86 9.90 23.53
CA ASN A 378 -5.67 11.33 23.32
C ASN A 378 -4.29 11.57 22.69
N ILE A 379 -4.25 12.36 21.63
CA ILE A 379 -3.03 12.86 20.99
C ILE A 379 -3.10 14.38 21.05
N THR A 380 -2.11 15.01 21.66
CA THR A 380 -2.05 16.47 21.77
C THR A 380 -1.11 17.01 20.71
N VAL A 381 -1.61 17.88 19.84
CA VAL A 381 -0.82 18.54 18.80
C VAL A 381 -0.72 20.02 19.14
N LYS A 382 0.50 20.50 19.31
CA LYS A 382 0.81 21.93 19.45
C LYS A 382 1.20 22.49 18.10
N SER A 383 0.70 23.66 17.75
CA SER A 383 1.03 24.35 16.51
C SER A 383 0.83 25.87 16.68
N MET A 384 0.99 26.62 15.60
CA MET A 384 0.72 28.05 15.56
C MET A 384 -0.61 28.34 14.87
N ASP A 385 -1.29 29.39 15.29
CA ASP A 385 -2.40 29.98 14.54
C ASP A 385 -1.89 30.96 13.46
N ALA A 386 -2.80 31.53 12.67
CA ALA A 386 -2.47 32.51 11.64
C ALA A 386 -1.85 33.82 12.20
N ALA A 387 -2.01 34.10 13.50
CA ALA A 387 -1.43 35.24 14.19
C ALA A 387 -0.09 34.89 14.90
N MET A 388 0.50 33.72 14.58
CA MET A 388 1.73 33.21 15.18
C MET A 388 1.63 33.00 16.70
N LYS A 389 0.42 32.77 17.22
CA LYS A 389 0.19 32.38 18.61
C LYS A 389 0.13 30.87 18.71
N GLU A 390 0.73 30.35 19.77
CA GLU A 390 0.67 28.92 20.06
C GLU A 390 -0.77 28.50 20.37
N ILE A 391 -1.23 27.47 19.66
CA ILE A 391 -2.51 26.81 19.90
C ILE A 391 -2.29 25.31 20.05
N THR A 392 -3.17 24.69 20.83
CA THR A 392 -3.12 23.26 21.12
C THR A 392 -4.44 22.62 20.74
N SER A 393 -4.36 21.51 20.02
CA SER A 393 -5.50 20.69 19.62
C SER A 393 -5.36 19.29 20.20
N VAL A 394 -6.39 18.80 20.88
CA VAL A 394 -6.42 17.43 21.40
C VAL A 394 -7.30 16.58 20.50
N ILE A 395 -6.70 15.57 19.88
CA ILE A 395 -7.40 14.56 19.09
C ILE A 395 -7.84 13.44 20.03
N LYS A 396 -9.13 13.12 20.04
CA LYS A 396 -9.69 12.01 20.81
C LYS A 396 -10.14 10.89 19.88
N ILE A 397 -9.49 9.73 19.98
CA ILE A 397 -9.72 8.58 19.11
C ILE A 397 -10.41 7.47 19.90
N PRO A 398 -11.70 7.16 19.63
CA PRO A 398 -12.38 6.05 20.26
C PRO A 398 -11.76 4.72 19.83
N VAL A 399 -11.56 3.82 20.79
CA VAL A 399 -11.03 2.48 20.58
C VAL A 399 -12.02 1.44 21.08
N LYS A 400 -12.32 0.44 20.25
CA LYS A 400 -13.14 -0.72 20.60
C LYS A 400 -12.51 -1.98 20.02
N VAL A 401 -12.21 -2.95 20.88
CA VAL A 401 -11.47 -4.16 20.50
C VAL A 401 -12.16 -5.39 21.07
N LYS A 402 -12.25 -6.46 20.29
CA LYS A 402 -12.74 -7.76 20.77
C LYS A 402 -11.56 -8.61 21.25
N ILE A 403 -11.68 -9.11 22.48
CA ILE A 403 -10.69 -10.01 23.11
C ILE A 403 -11.33 -11.38 23.30
N ILE A 404 -10.54 -12.43 23.06
CA ILE A 404 -10.91 -13.82 23.32
C ILE A 404 -9.89 -14.50 24.24
N PRO A 405 -10.23 -15.65 24.84
CA PRO A 405 -9.26 -16.47 25.55
C PRO A 405 -8.12 -16.89 24.61
N THR A 406 -6.90 -17.00 25.15
CA THR A 406 -5.73 -17.42 24.38
C THR A 406 -6.02 -18.75 23.64
N PRO A 407 -5.96 -18.77 22.31
CA PRO A 407 -6.22 -19.97 21.53
C PRO A 407 -5.20 -21.08 21.81
N ASP A 408 -5.60 -22.33 21.50
CA ASP A 408 -4.68 -23.47 21.51
C ASP A 408 -3.47 -23.15 20.62
N ARG A 409 -2.27 -23.35 21.16
CA ARG A 409 -0.99 -23.13 20.49
C ARG A 409 -0.96 -23.71 19.07
N ARG A 410 -1.53 -24.89 18.85
CA ARG A 410 -1.53 -25.59 17.54
C ARG A 410 -2.31 -24.86 16.46
N ARG A 411 -3.19 -23.92 16.84
CA ARG A 411 -3.96 -23.07 15.92
C ARG A 411 -3.30 -21.71 15.67
N ARG A 412 -2.19 -21.41 16.35
CA ARG A 412 -1.50 -20.12 16.26
C ARG A 412 -0.33 -20.23 15.30
N ILE A 413 -0.37 -19.40 14.28
CA ILE A 413 0.57 -19.33 13.18
C ILE A 413 1.23 -17.96 13.20
N LEU A 414 2.55 -17.96 13.13
CA LEU A 414 3.35 -16.75 13.00
C LEU A 414 3.82 -16.62 11.56
N TRP A 415 3.48 -15.53 10.88
CA TRP A 415 3.98 -15.16 9.56
C TRP A 415 5.25 -14.33 9.70
N ASP A 416 6.33 -14.76 9.07
CA ASP A 416 7.60 -14.03 9.04
C ASP A 416 7.55 -12.89 8.03
N GLN A 417 7.27 -11.66 8.47
CA GLN A 417 7.28 -10.47 7.61
C GLN A 417 8.66 -9.82 7.52
N TYR A 418 9.50 -10.04 8.52
CA TYR A 418 10.76 -9.31 8.70
C TYR A 418 11.78 -9.59 7.58
N HIS A 419 11.68 -10.78 6.98
CA HIS A 419 12.56 -11.25 5.91
C HIS A 419 11.94 -11.21 4.50
N ASN A 420 10.68 -10.76 4.39
CA ASN A 420 10.05 -10.48 3.10
C ASN A 420 10.59 -9.20 2.47
N LEU A 421 10.28 -9.00 1.19
CA LEU A 421 10.70 -7.88 0.39
C LEU A 421 10.38 -6.57 1.09
N ARG A 422 11.44 -5.91 1.54
CA ARG A 422 11.38 -4.48 1.82
C ARG A 422 11.27 -3.84 0.47
N TYR A 423 10.15 -3.16 0.21
CA TYR A 423 9.83 -2.56 -1.08
C TYR A 423 11.11 -2.08 -1.80
N PRO A 424 11.30 -2.50 -3.06
CA PRO A 424 12.64 -2.77 -3.52
C PRO A 424 13.46 -1.49 -3.73
N PRO A 425 14.66 -1.39 -3.12
CA PRO A 425 15.68 -0.41 -3.53
C PRO A 425 16.43 -0.87 -4.81
N GLY A 426 16.04 -1.99 -5.43
CA GLY A 426 16.76 -2.65 -6.52
C GLY A 426 15.86 -3.49 -7.42
N TYR A 427 16.45 -4.33 -8.29
CA TYR A 427 15.68 -5.21 -9.17
C TYR A 427 15.33 -6.51 -8.44
N PHE A 428 14.07 -6.69 -8.08
CA PHE A 428 13.52 -7.96 -7.61
C PHE A 428 12.57 -8.50 -8.67
N PRO A 429 12.92 -9.61 -9.35
CA PRO A 429 12.13 -10.12 -10.45
C PRO A 429 10.89 -10.84 -9.93
N ARG A 430 9.83 -10.88 -10.75
CA ARG A 430 8.63 -11.68 -10.46
C ARG A 430 8.95 -13.15 -10.16
N ASP A 431 8.17 -13.73 -9.26
CA ASP A 431 8.24 -15.16 -8.96
C ASP A 431 7.89 -16.02 -10.17
N ASN A 432 6.83 -15.66 -10.89
CA ASN A 432 6.45 -16.34 -12.12
C ASN A 432 7.19 -15.79 -13.35
N LEU A 433 8.26 -16.47 -13.78
CA LEU A 433 9.05 -16.11 -14.97
C LEU A 433 8.28 -16.16 -16.31
N LYS A 434 7.02 -16.62 -16.33
CA LYS A 434 6.15 -16.51 -17.51
C LYS A 434 5.58 -15.10 -17.68
N MET A 435 5.53 -14.30 -16.61
CA MET A 435 5.02 -12.94 -16.64
C MET A 435 6.12 -12.02 -17.18
N LYS A 436 5.91 -11.50 -18.40
CA LYS A 436 6.92 -10.70 -19.13
C LYS A 436 6.61 -9.20 -19.22
N ASN A 437 5.36 -8.82 -18.93
CA ASN A 437 4.91 -7.44 -19.14
C ASN A 437 5.32 -6.51 -18.00
N ASP A 438 5.56 -7.07 -16.82
CA ASP A 438 6.03 -6.35 -15.63
C ASP A 438 7.10 -7.23 -14.96
N PRO A 439 8.38 -6.85 -15.06
CA PRO A 439 9.47 -7.68 -14.57
C PRO A 439 9.62 -7.63 -13.06
N LEU A 440 9.02 -6.66 -12.36
CA LEU A 440 9.34 -6.36 -10.97
C LEU A 440 8.28 -6.89 -10.00
N ASP A 441 8.71 -7.38 -8.84
CA ASP A 441 7.81 -7.63 -7.73
C ASP A 441 7.62 -6.38 -6.86
N TRP A 442 6.41 -5.83 -6.90
CA TRP A 442 6.05 -4.57 -6.26
C TRP A 442 4.94 -4.71 -5.23
N ASN A 443 4.40 -5.92 -5.02
CA ASN A 443 3.19 -6.11 -4.21
C ASN A 443 3.47 -6.24 -2.69
N GLY A 444 4.75 -6.16 -2.31
CA GLY A 444 5.21 -5.96 -0.93
C GLY A 444 5.08 -7.17 0.00
N ASP A 445 4.98 -8.38 -0.57
CA ASP A 445 5.00 -9.70 0.07
C ASP A 445 4.50 -9.72 1.50
N HIS A 446 3.18 -9.49 1.62
CA HIS A 446 2.52 -9.34 2.89
C HIS A 446 1.24 -10.17 2.98
N ILE A 447 0.98 -10.70 4.17
CA ILE A 447 -0.19 -11.54 4.46
C ILE A 447 -1.55 -10.84 4.23
N HIS A 448 -1.54 -9.52 4.05
CA HIS A 448 -2.72 -8.68 3.78
C HIS A 448 -2.68 -8.02 2.39
N THR A 449 -1.67 -8.29 1.57
CA THR A 449 -1.59 -7.83 0.19
C THR A 449 -1.79 -9.01 -0.77
N ASN A 450 -0.72 -9.52 -1.35
CA ASN A 450 -0.69 -10.58 -2.35
C ASN A 450 -1.02 -11.96 -1.72
N PHE A 451 -0.73 -12.17 -0.43
CA PHE A 451 -1.11 -13.39 0.31
C PHE A 451 -2.45 -13.32 1.06
N LYS A 452 -3.29 -12.31 0.78
CA LYS A 452 -4.58 -12.10 1.46
C LYS A 452 -5.52 -13.32 1.38
N ASP A 453 -5.57 -14.02 0.25
CA ASP A 453 -6.47 -15.16 0.09
C ASP A 453 -6.05 -16.34 0.98
N MET A 454 -4.74 -16.54 1.16
CA MET A 454 -4.20 -17.52 2.11
C MET A 454 -4.59 -17.14 3.55
N TYR A 455 -4.42 -15.87 3.94
CA TYR A 455 -4.84 -15.38 5.25
C TYR A 455 -6.32 -15.68 5.53
N MET A 456 -7.19 -15.31 4.59
CA MET A 456 -8.63 -15.55 4.71
C MET A 456 -8.95 -17.04 4.82
N TYR A 457 -8.26 -17.89 4.04
CA TYR A 457 -8.43 -19.33 4.09
C TYR A 457 -8.05 -19.90 5.46
N LEU A 458 -6.89 -19.50 6.01
CA LEU A 458 -6.44 -19.93 7.34
C LEU A 458 -7.43 -19.51 8.43
N ARG A 459 -7.90 -18.25 8.39
CA ARG A 459 -8.89 -17.73 9.34
C ARG A 459 -10.22 -18.48 9.28
N ARG A 460 -10.73 -18.78 8.08
CA ARG A 460 -11.95 -19.61 7.90
C ARG A 460 -11.80 -21.03 8.47
N ASN A 461 -10.56 -21.52 8.58
CA ASN A 461 -10.23 -22.82 9.19
C ASN A 461 -9.84 -22.72 10.68
N ASN A 462 -10.19 -21.62 11.36
CA ASN A 462 -9.96 -21.38 12.79
C ASN A 462 -8.48 -21.31 13.21
N TYR A 463 -7.59 -20.93 12.29
CA TYR A 463 -6.22 -20.55 12.63
C TYR A 463 -6.16 -19.07 12.99
N TYR A 464 -5.21 -18.71 13.85
CA TYR A 464 -4.89 -17.33 14.21
C TYR A 464 -3.53 -17.01 13.61
N VAL A 465 -3.48 -15.98 12.76
CA VAL A 465 -2.29 -15.62 12.00
C VAL A 465 -1.79 -14.28 12.51
N GLU A 466 -0.54 -14.23 12.92
CA GLU A 466 0.10 -13.06 13.52
C GLU A 466 1.32 -12.66 12.69
N VAL A 467 1.59 -11.36 12.56
CA VAL A 467 2.65 -10.82 11.70
C VAL A 467 3.91 -10.54 12.52
N LEU A 468 5.02 -11.22 12.23
CA LEU A 468 6.31 -11.02 12.87
C LEU A 468 7.13 -9.99 12.08
N GLY A 469 7.12 -8.74 12.53
CA GLY A 469 7.94 -7.64 11.99
C GLY A 469 9.32 -7.50 12.65
N SER A 470 9.87 -8.57 13.23
CA SER A 470 11.15 -8.54 13.96
C SER A 470 11.93 -9.85 13.80
N PRO A 471 13.26 -9.87 14.05
CA PRO A 471 14.06 -11.09 13.98
C PRO A 471 13.53 -12.26 14.82
N PHE A 472 13.89 -13.50 14.46
CA PHE A 472 13.45 -14.71 15.17
C PHE A 472 13.89 -14.78 16.65
N THR A 473 14.87 -13.97 17.03
CA THR A 473 15.33 -13.80 18.41
C THR A 473 14.31 -13.11 19.31
N CYS A 474 13.36 -12.35 18.74
CA CYS A 474 12.41 -11.52 19.48
C CYS A 474 11.11 -12.22 19.90
N PHE A 475 10.74 -13.35 19.30
CA PHE A 475 9.48 -14.04 19.64
C PHE A 475 9.68 -15.28 20.52
N ASN A 476 8.64 -15.60 21.31
CA ASN A 476 8.59 -16.82 22.13
C ASN A 476 7.86 -17.94 21.39
N ALA A 477 8.61 -18.93 20.90
CA ALA A 477 8.07 -20.08 20.16
C ALA A 477 7.12 -20.99 20.98
N SER A 478 7.14 -20.90 22.32
CA SER A 478 6.21 -21.65 23.17
C SER A 478 4.75 -21.21 22.96
N ASN A 479 4.53 -20.02 22.39
CA ASN A 479 3.21 -19.48 22.11
C ASN A 479 2.62 -19.95 20.78
N TYR A 480 3.45 -20.44 19.85
CA TYR A 480 3.07 -20.72 18.46
C TYR A 480 3.25 -22.19 18.11
N GLY A 481 2.30 -22.72 17.34
CA GLY A 481 2.41 -24.06 16.77
C GLY A 481 3.26 -24.05 15.51
N THR A 482 3.16 -23.00 14.70
CA THR A 482 3.78 -22.93 13.38
C THR A 482 4.38 -21.56 13.10
N LEU A 483 5.58 -21.54 12.52
CA LEU A 483 6.17 -20.40 11.81
C LEU A 483 6.03 -20.63 10.30
N LEU A 484 5.47 -19.64 9.59
CA LEU A 484 5.40 -19.57 8.14
C LEU A 484 6.51 -18.64 7.66
N ILE A 485 7.38 -19.16 6.80
CA ILE A 485 8.38 -18.38 6.05
C ILE A 485 7.97 -18.51 4.60
N VAL A 486 7.57 -17.42 3.97
CA VAL A 486 7.03 -17.42 2.61
C VAL A 486 7.73 -16.34 1.85
N ASP A 487 8.32 -16.71 0.72
CA ASP A 487 8.97 -15.81 -0.21
C ASP A 487 9.90 -14.80 0.46
N SER A 488 10.99 -15.32 1.05
CA SER A 488 11.95 -14.51 1.79
C SER A 488 13.12 -14.09 0.91
N GLU A 489 13.45 -12.81 0.91
CA GLU A 489 14.47 -12.17 0.07
C GLU A 489 15.66 -11.64 0.89
N GLU A 490 15.50 -11.52 2.21
CA GLU A 490 16.54 -11.07 3.14
C GLU A 490 17.41 -12.22 3.69
N GLU A 491 18.56 -11.86 4.26
CA GLU A 491 19.46 -12.80 4.94
C GLU A 491 19.03 -13.08 6.38
N PHE A 492 19.38 -14.27 6.89
CA PHE A 492 19.15 -14.66 8.28
C PHE A 492 20.42 -14.54 9.11
N PHE A 493 20.34 -13.92 10.28
CA PHE A 493 21.49 -13.83 11.18
C PHE A 493 21.82 -15.19 11.82
N PRO A 494 23.10 -15.50 12.11
CA PRO A 494 23.49 -16.78 12.76
C PRO A 494 22.74 -17.07 14.07
N GLN A 495 22.42 -16.03 14.83
CA GLN A 495 21.66 -16.11 16.08
C GLN A 495 20.21 -16.55 15.83
N GLU A 496 19.60 -16.15 14.71
CA GLU A 496 18.27 -16.56 14.31
C GLU A 496 18.23 -18.02 13.91
N VAL A 497 19.24 -18.47 13.15
CA VAL A 497 19.37 -19.88 12.75
C VAL A 497 19.46 -20.77 14.01
N GLU A 498 20.30 -20.41 14.97
CA GLU A 498 20.45 -21.19 16.20
C GLU A 498 19.20 -21.14 17.09
N LYS A 499 18.55 -19.97 17.17
CA LYS A 499 17.29 -19.79 17.88
C LYS A 499 16.18 -20.64 17.27
N LEU A 500 15.98 -20.60 15.96
CA LEU A 500 14.98 -21.38 15.26
C LEU A 500 15.24 -22.88 15.43
N ARG A 501 16.51 -23.30 15.30
CA ARG A 501 16.92 -24.69 15.54
C ARG A 501 16.47 -25.20 16.90
N ARG A 502 16.80 -24.45 17.95
CA ARG A 502 16.42 -24.77 19.33
C ARG A 502 14.91 -24.83 19.51
N ASP A 503 14.18 -23.88 18.93
CA ASP A 503 12.73 -23.77 19.11
C ASP A 503 11.98 -24.91 18.39
N VAL A 504 12.46 -25.31 17.21
CA VAL A 504 11.94 -26.46 16.46
C VAL A 504 12.25 -27.77 17.20
N GLU A 505 13.50 -27.99 17.61
CA GLU A 505 13.92 -29.25 18.23
C GLU A 505 13.41 -29.44 19.66
N LYS A 506 13.40 -28.37 20.47
CA LYS A 506 13.13 -28.47 21.91
C LYS A 506 11.73 -28.00 22.31
N LEU A 507 11.18 -27.01 21.59
CA LEU A 507 9.87 -26.45 21.91
C LEU A 507 8.76 -26.99 20.98
N GLY A 508 9.11 -27.80 19.99
CA GLY A 508 8.14 -28.40 19.08
C GLY A 508 7.49 -27.40 18.12
N LEU A 509 8.16 -26.29 17.80
CA LEU A 509 7.69 -25.35 16.79
C LEU A 509 7.77 -26.02 15.40
N SER A 510 6.66 -26.02 14.66
CA SER A 510 6.67 -26.40 13.25
C SER A 510 7.07 -25.22 12.36
N VAL A 511 7.74 -25.49 11.24
CA VAL A 511 8.10 -24.49 10.23
C VAL A 511 7.54 -24.94 8.89
N ILE A 512 6.88 -24.04 8.19
CA ILE A 512 6.45 -24.25 6.81
C ILE A 512 7.14 -23.18 5.97
N ILE A 513 7.88 -23.62 4.96
CA ILE A 513 8.64 -22.77 4.06
C ILE A 513 8.04 -22.87 2.67
N PHE A 514 7.67 -21.72 2.12
CA PHE A 514 7.43 -21.49 0.71
C PHE A 514 8.58 -20.61 0.20
N ALA A 515 9.25 -21.08 -0.85
CA ALA A 515 10.31 -20.32 -1.51
C ALA A 515 9.93 -20.14 -2.98
N ASP A 516 10.82 -19.54 -3.75
CA ASP A 516 10.68 -19.42 -5.21
C ASP A 516 11.98 -19.80 -5.92
N TRP A 517 12.06 -19.47 -7.21
CA TRP A 517 13.24 -19.76 -7.99
C TRP A 517 14.46 -18.96 -7.55
N TYR A 518 15.62 -19.57 -7.74
CA TYR A 518 16.91 -18.89 -7.74
C TYR A 518 17.81 -19.55 -8.77
N ASN A 519 18.35 -18.78 -9.72
CA ASN A 519 19.32 -19.29 -10.68
C ASN A 519 20.14 -18.14 -11.28
N THR A 520 21.45 -18.16 -11.05
CA THR A 520 22.33 -17.05 -11.43
C THR A 520 22.42 -16.82 -12.94
N ASP A 521 22.25 -17.86 -13.77
CA ASP A 521 22.28 -17.74 -15.23
C ASP A 521 20.97 -17.20 -15.78
N VAL A 522 19.83 -17.57 -15.19
CA VAL A 522 18.52 -16.95 -15.47
C VAL A 522 18.55 -15.48 -15.08
N MET A 523 19.05 -15.14 -13.89
CA MET A 523 19.19 -13.74 -13.43
C MET A 523 20.01 -12.89 -14.42
N LYS A 524 21.14 -13.42 -14.93
CA LYS A 524 21.95 -12.75 -15.96
C LYS A 524 21.22 -12.57 -17.29
N LYS A 525 20.26 -13.44 -17.62
CA LYS A 525 19.47 -13.38 -18.87
C LYS A 525 18.31 -12.41 -18.80
N ILE A 526 17.71 -12.22 -17.62
CA ILE A 526 16.56 -11.33 -17.41
C ILE A 526 16.95 -9.90 -17.02
N LYS A 527 18.25 -9.59 -16.97
CA LYS A 527 18.73 -8.21 -16.84
C LYS A 527 18.21 -7.38 -18.02
N PHE A 528 17.87 -6.13 -17.75
CA PHE A 528 17.44 -5.19 -18.78
C PHE A 528 18.24 -3.89 -18.69
N PHE A 529 18.34 -3.20 -19.81
CA PHE A 529 18.91 -1.86 -19.84
C PHE A 529 17.78 -0.88 -19.61
N ASP A 530 17.85 -0.16 -18.50
CA ASP A 530 16.89 0.91 -18.22
C ASP A 530 17.30 2.15 -19.00
N GLU A 531 16.46 2.52 -19.96
CA GLU A 531 16.69 3.72 -20.77
C GLU A 531 16.60 5.00 -19.96
N ASN A 532 15.94 5.00 -18.79
CA ASN A 532 15.79 6.16 -17.92
C ASN A 532 17.05 6.38 -17.08
N THR A 533 17.56 5.37 -16.38
CA THR A 533 18.81 5.50 -15.60
C THR A 533 20.08 5.34 -16.43
N LYS A 534 19.97 4.88 -17.68
CA LYS A 534 21.11 4.49 -18.55
C LYS A 534 22.00 3.43 -17.92
N GLN A 535 21.42 2.54 -17.13
CA GLN A 535 22.14 1.47 -16.43
C GLN A 535 21.55 0.11 -16.73
N TRP A 536 22.38 -0.93 -16.62
CA TRP A 536 21.93 -2.31 -16.63
C TRP A 536 21.42 -2.67 -15.24
N TRP A 537 20.13 -2.96 -15.13
CA TRP A 537 19.52 -3.48 -13.92
C TRP A 537 19.67 -5.01 -13.92
N THR A 538 20.32 -5.53 -12.87
CA THR A 538 20.50 -6.97 -12.66
C THR A 538 19.76 -7.37 -11.40
N PRO A 539 19.05 -8.52 -11.39
CA PRO A 539 18.34 -8.98 -10.21
C PRO A 539 19.25 -9.07 -8.98
N ASN A 540 18.78 -8.57 -7.84
CA ASN A 540 19.47 -8.69 -6.55
C ASN A 540 19.43 -10.14 -6.03
N THR A 541 18.29 -10.81 -6.24
CA THR A 541 18.07 -12.24 -5.96
C THR A 541 17.16 -12.84 -7.05
N GLY A 542 16.79 -14.12 -6.93
CA GLY A 542 15.75 -14.76 -7.75
C GLY A 542 14.36 -14.26 -7.35
N GLY A 543 13.33 -15.12 -7.43
CA GLY A 543 12.05 -14.83 -6.77
C GLY A 543 12.26 -14.73 -5.26
N ALA A 544 12.88 -15.77 -4.68
CA ALA A 544 13.31 -15.78 -3.28
C ALA A 544 14.84 -15.82 -3.12
N ASN A 545 15.34 -15.44 -1.95
CA ASN A 545 16.73 -15.62 -1.53
C ASN A 545 17.00 -17.07 -1.05
N VAL A 546 16.97 -17.99 -2.02
CA VAL A 546 17.25 -19.42 -1.79
C VAL A 546 18.59 -19.68 -1.09
N PRO A 547 19.70 -18.96 -1.40
CA PRO A 547 20.95 -19.10 -0.63
C PRO A 547 20.77 -18.83 0.88
N ALA A 548 20.04 -17.77 1.26
CA ALA A 548 19.75 -17.46 2.66
C ALA A 548 18.86 -18.53 3.31
N LEU A 549 17.82 -18.99 2.61
CA LEU A 549 16.99 -20.11 3.06
C LEU A 549 17.81 -21.40 3.27
N ASN A 550 18.74 -21.70 2.37
CA ASN A 550 19.64 -22.85 2.51
C ASN A 550 20.58 -22.71 3.72
N PHE A 551 21.03 -21.50 4.04
CA PHE A 551 21.78 -21.23 5.27
C PHE A 551 20.94 -21.51 6.51
N LEU A 552 19.69 -21.03 6.56
CA LEU A 552 18.73 -21.29 7.64
C LEU A 552 18.45 -22.79 7.83
N LEU A 553 18.24 -23.51 6.73
CA LEU A 553 17.84 -24.92 6.73
C LEU A 553 19.02 -25.91 6.90
N SER A 554 20.25 -25.41 6.80
CA SER A 554 21.48 -26.22 6.86
C SER A 554 21.58 -27.14 8.09
N LYS A 555 21.00 -26.71 9.23
CA LYS A 555 21.00 -27.46 10.49
C LYS A 555 20.26 -28.79 10.42
N TRP A 556 19.33 -28.95 9.49
CA TRP A 556 18.56 -30.18 9.30
C TRP A 556 18.96 -30.95 8.05
N ASN A 557 20.08 -30.59 7.40
CA ASN A 557 20.49 -31.18 6.12
C ASN A 557 19.40 -31.09 5.04
N ILE A 558 18.68 -29.95 5.02
CA ILE A 558 17.68 -29.59 4.04
C ILE A 558 18.26 -28.47 3.17
N ALA A 559 18.08 -28.57 1.85
CA ALA A 559 18.44 -27.49 0.92
C ALA A 559 17.57 -27.55 -0.35
N LEU A 560 17.29 -26.38 -0.91
CA LEU A 560 16.79 -26.18 -2.26
C LEU A 560 17.94 -26.18 -3.28
N SER A 561 17.63 -26.47 -4.53
CA SER A 561 18.55 -26.38 -5.65
C SER A 561 18.51 -24.98 -6.28
N ASP A 562 19.44 -24.71 -7.18
CA ASP A 562 19.46 -23.54 -8.05
C ASP A 562 18.80 -23.82 -9.41
N ARG A 563 17.99 -24.88 -9.53
CA ARG A 563 17.30 -25.26 -10.76
C ARG A 563 15.85 -24.80 -10.73
N VAL A 564 15.45 -24.13 -11.80
CA VAL A 564 14.10 -23.56 -11.95
C VAL A 564 13.22 -24.47 -12.78
N TYR A 565 12.10 -24.89 -12.19
CA TYR A 565 11.15 -25.79 -12.83
C TYR A 565 9.77 -25.18 -12.98
N ASP A 566 9.08 -25.61 -14.03
CA ASP A 566 7.72 -25.20 -14.33
C ASP A 566 6.84 -26.42 -14.68
N GLY A 567 5.60 -26.40 -14.23
CA GLY A 567 4.62 -27.40 -14.60
C GLY A 567 3.46 -27.48 -13.62
N SER A 568 2.97 -28.70 -13.42
CA SER A 568 1.90 -28.97 -12.47
C SER A 568 2.01 -30.38 -11.95
N LEU A 569 1.58 -30.58 -10.72
CA LEU A 569 1.48 -31.88 -10.08
C LEU A 569 0.06 -32.16 -9.63
N PHE A 570 -0.23 -33.42 -9.34
CA PHE A 570 -1.46 -33.82 -8.68
C PHE A 570 -1.15 -34.24 -7.25
N VAL A 571 -1.76 -33.55 -6.28
CA VAL A 571 -1.79 -33.99 -4.89
C VAL A 571 -3.19 -34.55 -4.64
N ARG A 572 -3.26 -35.88 -4.51
CA ARG A 572 -4.53 -36.63 -4.54
C ARG A 572 -5.27 -36.34 -5.86
N ASN A 573 -6.38 -35.61 -5.81
CA ASN A 573 -7.20 -35.26 -6.97
C ASN A 573 -7.15 -33.75 -7.30
N LYS A 574 -6.28 -32.99 -6.64
CA LYS A 574 -6.13 -31.56 -6.90
C LYS A 574 -4.89 -31.33 -7.74
N LYS A 575 -5.08 -30.65 -8.88
CA LYS A 575 -3.97 -30.12 -9.66
C LYS A 575 -3.41 -28.91 -8.92
N ILE A 576 -2.11 -28.93 -8.66
CA ILE A 576 -1.35 -27.82 -8.09
C ILE A 576 -0.36 -27.37 -9.16
N SER A 577 -0.30 -26.07 -9.40
CA SER A 577 0.68 -25.50 -10.32
C SER A 577 2.02 -25.34 -9.60
N PHE A 578 3.11 -25.58 -10.32
CA PHE A 578 4.47 -25.34 -9.86
C PHE A 578 5.09 -24.35 -10.84
N ASN A 579 5.06 -23.07 -10.51
CA ASN A 579 5.36 -21.99 -11.44
C ASN A 579 6.73 -21.40 -11.10
N SER A 580 7.75 -21.69 -11.91
CA SER A 580 9.08 -21.09 -11.69
C SER A 580 9.58 -21.35 -10.27
N GLY A 581 9.47 -22.59 -9.78
CA GLY A 581 9.92 -22.95 -8.44
C GLY A 581 11.29 -23.63 -8.42
N SER A 582 11.91 -23.64 -7.24
CA SER A 582 13.15 -24.36 -6.94
C SER A 582 12.88 -25.80 -6.49
N SER A 583 13.63 -26.79 -7.00
CA SER A 583 13.53 -28.16 -6.47
C SER A 583 14.31 -28.37 -5.17
N ILE A 584 14.08 -29.47 -4.47
CA ILE A 584 14.81 -29.83 -3.24
C ILE A 584 16.10 -30.58 -3.60
N SER A 585 17.27 -30.05 -3.22
CA SER A 585 18.58 -30.66 -3.51
C SER A 585 19.06 -31.60 -2.40
N LYS A 586 18.71 -31.32 -1.14
CA LYS A 586 19.04 -32.13 0.03
C LYS A 586 17.83 -32.27 0.93
N PHE A 587 17.61 -33.47 1.43
CA PHE A 587 16.56 -33.75 2.41
C PHE A 587 16.95 -34.95 3.28
N PRO A 588 16.50 -35.01 4.55
CA PRO A 588 16.68 -36.18 5.41
C PRO A 588 16.09 -37.46 4.80
N ARG A 589 16.78 -38.60 4.99
CA ARG A 589 16.40 -39.91 4.41
C ARG A 589 15.08 -40.45 4.94
N ASP A 590 14.75 -40.10 6.18
CA ASP A 590 13.51 -40.43 6.89
C ASP A 590 12.40 -39.39 6.66
N GLY A 591 12.68 -38.34 5.88
CA GLY A 591 11.69 -37.38 5.42
C GLY A 591 10.83 -37.91 4.27
N LEU A 592 9.61 -37.41 4.17
CA LEU A 592 8.72 -37.68 3.04
C LEU A 592 9.00 -36.67 1.93
N ILE A 593 9.23 -37.17 0.71
CA ILE A 593 9.44 -36.35 -0.47
C ILE A 593 8.35 -36.67 -1.50
N LEU A 594 7.71 -35.65 -2.01
CA LEU A 594 6.86 -35.74 -3.19
C LEU A 594 7.61 -35.16 -4.39
N SER A 595 7.65 -35.93 -5.47
CA SER A 595 8.29 -35.55 -6.71
C SER A 595 7.30 -35.43 -7.86
N ALA A 596 7.64 -34.63 -8.87
CA ALA A 596 6.87 -34.47 -10.10
C ALA A 596 7.77 -34.52 -11.34
N SER A 597 7.16 -34.71 -12.51
CA SER A 597 7.82 -34.51 -13.79
C SER A 597 7.55 -33.09 -14.27
N LEU A 598 8.61 -32.29 -14.41
CA LEU A 598 8.52 -30.85 -14.64
C LEU A 598 9.42 -30.43 -15.81
N LEU A 599 9.08 -29.29 -16.42
CA LEU A 599 9.92 -28.63 -17.41
C LEU A 599 11.06 -27.90 -16.70
N ASN A 600 12.30 -28.13 -17.10
CA ASN A 600 13.44 -27.32 -16.66
C ASN A 600 13.37 -25.95 -17.35
N GLN A 601 12.63 -25.03 -16.73
CA GLN A 601 12.40 -23.68 -17.25
C GLN A 601 13.69 -22.86 -17.29
N GLY A 602 14.60 -23.07 -16.33
CA GLY A 602 15.92 -22.43 -16.34
C GLY A 602 16.71 -22.75 -17.61
N SER A 603 16.72 -24.03 -18.03
CA SER A 603 17.35 -24.46 -19.28
C SER A 603 16.68 -23.85 -20.52
N VAL A 604 15.34 -23.74 -20.51
CA VAL A 604 14.59 -23.08 -21.60
C VAL A 604 15.00 -21.62 -21.73
N ILE A 605 15.12 -20.87 -20.63
CA ILE A 605 15.49 -19.45 -20.65
C ILE A 605 16.94 -19.25 -21.07
N THR A 606 17.85 -20.09 -20.57
CA THR A 606 19.30 -19.93 -20.79
C THR A 606 19.75 -20.45 -22.16
N THR A 607 19.18 -21.56 -22.63
CA THR A 607 19.62 -22.28 -23.85
C THR A 607 18.57 -22.38 -24.96
N GLY A 608 17.30 -22.06 -24.67
CA GLY A 608 16.18 -22.26 -25.60
C GLY A 608 15.69 -23.71 -25.72
N LYS A 609 16.35 -24.67 -25.08
CA LYS A 609 15.99 -26.10 -25.16
C LYS A 609 14.95 -26.47 -24.11
N LYS A 610 13.87 -27.12 -24.55
CA LYS A 610 12.89 -27.74 -23.66
C LYS A 610 13.41 -29.09 -23.20
N ALA A 611 13.57 -29.25 -21.88
CA ALA A 611 13.94 -30.51 -21.25
C ALA A 611 12.95 -30.81 -20.13
N TYR A 612 12.26 -31.94 -20.22
CA TYR A 612 11.42 -32.44 -19.13
C TYR A 612 12.24 -33.41 -18.29
N GLU A 613 12.25 -33.18 -16.98
CA GLU A 613 12.94 -34.04 -16.03
C GLU A 613 11.89 -34.72 -15.14
N SER A 614 12.09 -36.00 -14.86
CA SER A 614 11.19 -36.79 -14.01
C SER A 614 11.77 -36.94 -12.61
N ASN A 615 10.89 -37.24 -11.64
CA ASN A 615 11.24 -37.43 -10.23
C ASN A 615 11.90 -36.20 -9.57
N ILE A 616 11.52 -35.00 -9.98
CA ILE A 616 12.00 -33.75 -9.37
C ILE A 616 11.33 -33.55 -8.00
N PRO A 617 12.09 -33.54 -6.90
CA PRO A 617 11.54 -33.37 -5.55
C PRO A 617 11.11 -31.91 -5.33
N ILE A 618 9.85 -31.71 -4.94
CA ILE A 618 9.24 -30.36 -4.87
C ILE A 618 8.56 -30.06 -3.53
N LEU A 619 8.13 -31.09 -2.80
CA LEU A 619 7.58 -30.95 -1.45
C LEU A 619 8.28 -31.94 -0.53
N GLY A 620 8.86 -31.42 0.55
CA GLY A 620 9.49 -32.19 1.60
C GLY A 620 8.75 -32.01 2.92
N ILE A 621 8.51 -33.10 3.64
CA ILE A 621 7.97 -33.07 5.01
C ILE A 621 8.88 -33.88 5.92
N TYR A 622 9.42 -33.23 6.94
CA TYR A 622 10.32 -33.84 7.90
C TYR A 622 9.79 -33.71 9.33
N ASN A 623 9.73 -34.82 10.06
CA ASN A 623 9.40 -34.83 11.48
C ASN A 623 10.68 -34.86 12.29
N ILE A 624 10.86 -33.88 13.18
CA ILE A 624 12.04 -33.83 14.02
C ILE A 624 11.96 -34.94 15.08
N PRO A 625 13.03 -35.73 15.29
CA PRO A 625 13.05 -36.79 16.29
C PRO A 625 12.76 -36.29 17.72
N LYS A 626 12.45 -37.22 18.63
CA LYS A 626 12.29 -36.98 20.08
C LYS A 626 11.21 -35.95 20.44
N GLY A 627 10.17 -35.84 19.63
CA GLY A 627 9.02 -34.95 19.91
C GLY A 627 9.26 -33.49 19.51
N GLY A 628 10.26 -33.21 18.68
CA GLY A 628 10.43 -31.91 18.05
C GLY A 628 9.31 -31.59 17.05
N GLY A 629 9.39 -30.40 16.47
CA GLY A 629 8.42 -29.91 15.50
C GLY A 629 8.47 -30.62 14.15
N ARG A 630 7.83 -30.00 13.15
CA ARG A 630 7.84 -30.49 11.75
C ARG A 630 8.33 -29.41 10.82
N ILE A 631 9.09 -29.79 9.80
CA ILE A 631 9.53 -28.88 8.74
C ILE A 631 8.84 -29.31 7.45
N ALA A 632 8.09 -28.40 6.83
CA ALA A 632 7.57 -28.57 5.48
C ALA A 632 8.26 -27.57 4.57
N LEU A 633 8.74 -28.01 3.40
CA LEU A 633 9.42 -27.19 2.42
C LEU A 633 8.77 -27.38 1.06
N TYR A 634 8.33 -26.28 0.44
CA TYR A 634 7.80 -26.24 -0.91
C TYR A 634 8.48 -25.10 -1.68
N GLY A 635 9.02 -25.39 -2.86
CA GLY A 635 9.87 -24.45 -3.58
C GLY A 635 9.16 -23.48 -4.52
N ASP A 636 7.86 -23.22 -4.31
CA ASP A 636 7.06 -22.29 -5.11
C ASP A 636 5.99 -21.57 -4.25
N SER A 637 6.03 -20.25 -4.13
CA SER A 637 5.03 -19.47 -3.39
C SER A 637 3.85 -19.01 -4.25
N ASN A 638 3.97 -19.03 -5.59
CA ASN A 638 2.94 -18.58 -6.53
C ASN A 638 1.57 -19.26 -6.33
N CYS A 639 1.57 -20.49 -5.78
CA CYS A 639 0.35 -21.24 -5.52
C CYS A 639 -0.52 -20.65 -4.39
N ILE A 640 0.06 -19.78 -3.56
CA ILE A 640 -0.62 -19.07 -2.46
C ILE A 640 -0.62 -17.55 -2.64
N ASP A 641 0.04 -17.03 -3.67
CA ASP A 641 -0.02 -15.63 -4.07
C ASP A 641 -1.24 -15.35 -5.01
N GLY A 642 -2.14 -14.48 -4.54
CA GLY A 642 -3.30 -13.99 -5.29
C GLY A 642 -2.95 -13.11 -6.50
N SER A 643 -1.77 -12.53 -6.55
CA SER A 643 -1.30 -11.68 -7.65
C SER A 643 -1.15 -12.45 -8.96
N HIS A 644 -0.73 -13.70 -8.86
CA HIS A 644 -0.52 -14.59 -10.01
C HIS A 644 -1.75 -15.40 -10.40
N MET A 645 -2.70 -15.58 -9.46
CA MET A 645 -3.93 -16.33 -9.70
C MET A 645 -5.00 -15.52 -10.47
N GLN A 646 -4.99 -14.19 -10.40
CA GLN A 646 -6.06 -13.35 -10.97
C GLN A 646 -5.82 -12.86 -12.40
N GLN A 647 -4.63 -13.06 -12.98
CA GLN A 647 -4.34 -12.67 -14.36
C GLN A 647 -4.82 -13.69 -15.42
N GLY A 648 -5.55 -14.73 -15.00
CA GLY A 648 -6.14 -15.74 -15.88
C GLY A 648 -7.66 -15.74 -15.88
N VAL A 649 -8.31 -14.62 -16.23
CA VAL A 649 -9.70 -14.55 -16.71
C VAL A 649 -9.86 -13.49 -17.78
#